data_AF-A0A6U6KAR8-F1
#
_entry.id   AF-A0A6U6KAR8-F1
#
_cell.length_a   1.000
_cell.length_b   1.000
_cell.length_c   1.000
_cell.angle_alpha   90.00
_cell.angle_beta   90.00
_cell.angle_gamma   90.00
#
_symmetry.space_group_name_H-M   'P 1'
#
loop_
_entity.id
_entity.type
_entity.pdbx_description
1 polymer ?
#
loop_
_entity_poly.entity_id
_entity_poly.type
_entity_poly.pdbx_seq_one_letter_code
_entity_poly.pdbx_strand_id
1 'polypeptide(L)'
;MAAADAQKAVAQAPCSSGSCDGWLAPPAWLPRAPIWLLRTTASVVVFSSLWVWYWVLVAHCGGLCDDRGRVEIRSHCGHSCGQFFFLYGAMMTFVAAPVVCLLLVKAASSHFQVVAFYALMIWLQLWGRSVRFGGTWLHVLSDNQRNILYALFSIPWMTGVGTLFFIVLCRVWAFERSALLRTKATIMLPRSVVCMVLSMALMGVGLLGENCFGENVIGENGYFTGWDFFCVPILLGLGLMLGSYFAFAVLSCKFFADVLRLAAEAAKVCEGRMLEEVRRAELTARLQLVGVAASFLTTLVAFVGYMWFYILRNQSHQDAVFSQTAALLDAAGNLLGALSLSGALSGSLQGSYEAQDVERGRVRLRARMAKDWRPSGSSEWQRKVDELADRGLTLQSLLTFYKGLGREYMHGYDGSRHTTADVVRRAIIPLSRGAGAAYSCVMMGDVPTKPKKMVTHAWGNLFRNLVAAVIADALGEAEYAMVAYLLEHDVEQLESWINDAGKGGETYWICAFCVNQHRGICGSNPYNDRDPVTGAVHETCPCGLQKAFNDTAPLCEDGRSIDCEMNKFDDVMAMLAATSKDYKQVVAIDQEFKLFTRAWCVAELATASEMGMAQTVKVHSRRTLDKNTSWLGALRIEEMRATRPEDVADILAKIKDTVKFNLSLKALLFEKLFPSWRSLEMTDQMNRAGRIARWQQFSRKAGDQLVWKTSEDV
;
A
#
# COMPACT_ATOMS: atom_id res chain seq x y z
N MET A 1 -45.26 36.57 31.82
CA MET A 1 -46.09 37.71 31.40
C MET A 1 -45.38 38.43 30.27
N ALA A 2 -46.09 38.51 29.14
CA ALA A 2 -45.90 39.36 27.95
C ALA A 2 -44.60 39.25 27.11
N ALA A 3 -44.80 38.62 25.95
CA ALA A 3 -44.03 38.70 24.72
C ALA A 3 -44.15 40.06 24.01
N ALA A 4 -43.26 40.35 23.03
CA ALA A 4 -43.62 40.55 21.61
C ALA A 4 -42.51 41.24 20.79
N ASP A 5 -41.99 40.50 19.81
CA ASP A 5 -41.83 40.81 18.37
C ASP A 5 -41.51 42.22 17.84
N ALA A 6 -40.53 42.26 16.93
CA ALA A 6 -40.68 42.92 15.63
C ALA A 6 -39.66 42.41 14.58
N GLN A 7 -40.14 41.55 13.67
CA GLN A 7 -39.57 41.32 12.35
C GLN A 7 -39.78 42.55 11.45
N LYS A 8 -38.81 42.84 10.57
CA LYS A 8 -39.06 43.56 9.31
C LYS A 8 -38.34 42.86 8.16
N ALA A 9 -39.13 42.48 7.18
CA ALA A 9 -38.73 41.82 5.95
C ALA A 9 -38.95 42.76 4.74
N VAL A 10 -38.28 42.38 3.64
CA VAL A 10 -38.59 42.66 2.22
C VAL A 10 -38.22 44.03 1.64
N ALA A 11 -37.25 43.98 0.71
CA ALA A 11 -37.36 44.64 -0.59
C ALA A 11 -36.71 43.74 -1.66
N GLN A 12 -37.55 43.08 -2.45
CA GLN A 12 -37.21 42.48 -3.74
C GLN A 12 -37.34 43.55 -4.84
N ALA A 13 -36.45 43.53 -5.82
CA ALA A 13 -36.78 43.91 -7.20
C ALA A 13 -35.86 43.18 -8.20
N PRO A 14 -36.34 42.88 -9.42
CA PRO A 14 -35.81 41.83 -10.28
C PRO A 14 -34.98 42.37 -11.45
N CYS A 15 -34.05 41.56 -11.97
CA CYS A 15 -33.55 41.70 -13.32
C CYS A 15 -33.52 40.34 -14.01
N SER A 16 -34.42 40.22 -14.96
CA SER A 16 -34.55 39.16 -15.95
C SER A 16 -33.73 39.47 -17.20
N SER A 17 -33.33 38.39 -17.87
CA SER A 17 -33.15 38.23 -19.33
C SER A 17 -31.73 38.25 -19.92
N GLY A 18 -31.46 37.18 -20.68
CA GLY A 18 -30.31 36.97 -21.57
C GLY A 18 -29.28 35.98 -20.98
N SER A 19 -28.97 34.83 -21.56
CA SER A 19 -29.36 34.16 -22.80
C SER A 19 -29.01 32.68 -22.62
N CYS A 20 -29.84 31.80 -23.16
CA CYS A 20 -29.54 30.38 -23.29
C CYS A 20 -28.43 30.19 -24.31
N ASP A 21 -27.27 29.69 -23.87
CA ASP A 21 -26.39 28.88 -24.71
C ASP A 21 -25.86 27.73 -23.86
N GLY A 22 -26.48 26.57 -24.06
CA GLY A 22 -26.09 25.32 -23.45
C GLY A 22 -24.87 24.74 -24.16
N TRP A 23 -23.78 24.60 -23.42
CA TRP A 23 -22.75 23.60 -23.71
C TRP A 23 -22.48 22.79 -22.44
N LEU A 24 -22.70 21.49 -22.57
CA LEU A 24 -22.44 20.45 -21.57
C LEU A 24 -20.98 20.54 -21.09
N ALA A 25 -20.75 21.11 -19.91
CA ALA A 25 -19.50 20.94 -19.19
C ALA A 25 -19.53 19.58 -18.45
N PRO A 26 -18.51 18.71 -18.62
CA PRO A 26 -18.46 17.43 -17.93
C PRO A 26 -18.22 17.64 -16.41
N PRO A 27 -18.66 16.70 -15.55
CA PRO A 27 -18.58 16.85 -14.09
C PRO A 27 -17.13 16.97 -13.59
N ALA A 28 -16.92 17.86 -12.60
CA ALA A 28 -15.61 18.20 -12.02
C ALA A 28 -14.86 17.08 -11.27
N TRP A 29 -15.37 15.84 -11.27
CA TRP A 29 -14.77 14.70 -10.56
C TRP A 29 -14.18 13.62 -11.49
N LEU A 30 -14.21 13.82 -12.81
CA LEU A 30 -13.41 13.02 -13.74
C LEU A 30 -11.98 13.55 -13.79
N PRO A 31 -10.96 12.75 -13.40
CA PRO A 31 -9.57 13.18 -13.53
C PRO A 31 -9.28 13.38 -15.02
N ARG A 32 -9.01 14.63 -15.42
CA ARG A 32 -8.47 14.94 -16.73
C ARG A 32 -7.09 14.29 -16.80
N ALA A 33 -7.01 13.08 -17.37
CA ALA A 33 -5.73 12.57 -17.84
C ALA A 33 -5.08 13.69 -18.68
N PRO A 34 -3.82 14.07 -18.42
CA PRO A 34 -3.21 15.19 -19.13
C PRO A 34 -3.34 14.91 -20.62
N ILE A 35 -4.10 15.75 -21.32
CA ILE A 35 -4.45 15.58 -22.75
C ILE A 35 -3.18 15.41 -23.60
N TRP A 36 -2.06 15.97 -23.15
CA TRP A 36 -0.75 15.76 -23.76
C TRP A 36 -0.29 14.30 -23.73
N LEU A 37 -0.54 13.52 -22.66
CA LEU A 37 -0.13 12.12 -22.56
C LEU A 37 -0.88 11.23 -23.57
N LEU A 38 -2.22 11.35 -23.64
CA LEU A 38 -3.02 10.65 -24.65
C LEU A 38 -2.65 11.08 -26.07
N ARG A 39 -2.37 12.37 -26.29
CA ARG A 39 -1.90 12.87 -27.59
C ARG A 39 -0.51 12.36 -27.95
N THR A 40 0.40 12.23 -27.00
CA THR A 40 1.78 11.76 -27.27
C THR A 40 1.78 10.27 -27.57
N THR A 41 1.05 9.46 -26.79
CA THR A 41 0.93 8.02 -27.05
C THR A 41 0.19 7.75 -28.36
N ALA A 42 -0.91 8.47 -28.63
CA ALA A 42 -1.64 8.36 -29.90
C ALA A 42 -0.79 8.83 -31.08
N SER A 43 -0.01 9.91 -30.93
CA SER A 43 0.88 10.39 -32.00
C SER A 43 2.00 9.40 -32.28
N VAL A 44 2.62 8.80 -31.25
CA VAL A 44 3.65 7.77 -31.43
C VAL A 44 3.05 6.53 -32.11
N VAL A 45 1.87 6.07 -31.69
CA VAL A 45 1.20 4.91 -32.32
C VAL A 45 0.81 5.21 -33.77
N VAL A 46 0.24 6.37 -34.06
CA VAL A 46 -0.16 6.78 -35.41
C VAL A 46 1.07 6.96 -36.31
N PHE A 47 2.14 7.59 -35.82
CA PHE A 47 3.38 7.76 -36.59
C PHE A 47 4.06 6.42 -36.88
N SER A 48 4.09 5.51 -35.90
CA SER A 48 4.59 4.15 -36.08
C SER A 48 3.77 3.38 -37.12
N SER A 49 2.44 3.54 -37.09
CA SER A 49 1.51 2.86 -38.00
C SER A 49 1.62 3.39 -39.43
N LEU A 50 1.65 4.71 -39.61
CA LEU A 50 1.77 5.35 -40.93
C LEU A 50 3.14 5.07 -41.57
N TRP A 51 4.20 4.95 -40.76
CA TRP A 51 5.54 4.62 -41.25
C TRP A 51 5.67 3.14 -41.68
N VAL A 52 5.00 2.21 -40.97
CA VAL A 52 4.86 0.81 -41.40
C VAL A 52 4.12 0.71 -42.72
N TRP A 53 3.00 1.43 -42.88
CA TRP A 53 2.25 1.46 -44.14
C TRP A 53 3.04 2.07 -45.29
N TYR A 54 3.83 3.13 -45.05
CA TYR A 54 4.71 3.73 -46.05
C TYR A 54 5.72 2.71 -46.60
N TRP A 55 6.31 1.86 -45.75
CA TRP A 55 7.28 0.86 -46.20
C TRP A 55 6.65 -0.43 -46.76
N VAL A 56 5.46 -0.81 -46.31
CA VAL A 56 4.64 -1.82 -47.02
C VAL A 56 4.37 -1.34 -48.45
N LEU A 57 4.05 -0.05 -48.63
CA LEU A 57 3.91 0.56 -49.95
C LEU A 57 5.22 0.57 -50.75
N VAL A 58 6.36 0.93 -50.14
CA VAL A 58 7.68 0.91 -50.83
C VAL A 58 8.11 -0.50 -51.21
N ALA A 59 7.92 -1.49 -50.34
CA ALA A 59 8.21 -2.89 -50.63
C ALA A 59 7.29 -3.46 -51.72
N HIS A 60 6.02 -3.04 -51.75
CA HIS A 60 5.06 -3.45 -52.77
C HIS A 60 5.32 -2.76 -54.13
N CYS A 61 5.79 -1.51 -54.12
CA CYS A 61 6.14 -0.76 -55.33
C CYS A 61 7.51 -1.13 -55.91
N GLY A 62 8.45 -1.63 -55.10
CA GLY A 62 9.76 -2.12 -55.56
C GLY A 62 9.72 -3.38 -56.42
N GLY A 63 8.55 -4.02 -56.57
CA GLY A 63 8.33 -5.19 -57.45
C GLY A 63 7.84 -4.86 -58.86
N LEU A 64 7.67 -3.57 -59.21
CA LEU A 64 7.16 -3.13 -60.52
C LEU A 64 8.21 -2.33 -61.28
N CYS A 65 9.32 -2.96 -61.66
CA CYS A 65 10.22 -2.46 -62.70
C CYS A 65 11.15 -3.58 -63.19
N ASP A 66 10.66 -4.42 -64.10
CA ASP A 66 11.49 -4.88 -65.21
C ASP A 66 10.60 -5.30 -66.39
N ASP A 67 10.48 -4.41 -67.37
CA ASP A 67 9.75 -4.65 -68.63
C ASP A 67 10.68 -5.26 -69.71
N ARG A 68 11.83 -5.83 -69.33
CA ARG A 68 12.72 -6.52 -70.28
C ARG A 68 12.85 -7.98 -69.91
N GLY A 69 12.01 -8.80 -70.56
CA GLY A 69 11.90 -10.25 -70.39
C GLY A 69 13.23 -11.02 -70.47
N ARG A 70 13.93 -11.12 -69.33
CA ARG A 70 14.84 -12.22 -68.98
C ARG A 70 14.90 -12.36 -67.46
N VAL A 71 14.08 -13.28 -66.95
CA VAL A 71 13.88 -13.57 -65.53
C VAL A 71 14.94 -14.58 -65.06
N GLU A 72 16.01 -14.07 -64.46
CA GLU A 72 16.83 -14.80 -63.49
C GLU A 72 16.47 -14.31 -62.07
N ILE A 73 15.17 -14.37 -61.72
CA ILE A 73 14.64 -13.97 -60.41
C ILE A 73 14.80 -15.14 -59.44
N ARG A 74 15.98 -15.32 -58.84
CA ARG A 74 16.10 -16.16 -57.63
C ARG A 74 17.00 -15.59 -56.52
N SER A 75 17.83 -14.57 -56.76
CA SER A 75 18.81 -14.13 -55.75
C SER A 75 18.60 -12.71 -55.17
N HIS A 76 17.78 -11.83 -55.76
CA HIS A 76 17.65 -10.45 -55.28
C HIS A 76 16.49 -10.18 -54.30
N CYS A 77 15.52 -11.08 -54.17
CA CYS A 77 14.38 -10.86 -53.26
C CYS A 77 14.75 -11.02 -51.77
N GLY A 78 15.85 -11.72 -51.45
CA GLY A 78 16.27 -11.97 -50.07
C GLY A 78 16.80 -10.75 -49.32
N HIS A 79 17.40 -9.77 -50.02
CA HIS A 79 17.97 -8.58 -49.38
C HIS A 79 16.92 -7.57 -48.90
N SER A 80 15.82 -7.40 -49.64
CA SER A 80 14.77 -6.44 -49.27
C SER A 80 13.98 -6.86 -48.02
N CYS A 81 13.75 -8.16 -47.84
CA CYS A 81 13.08 -8.67 -46.64
C CYS A 81 13.92 -8.48 -45.37
N GLY A 82 15.23 -8.74 -45.41
CA GLY A 82 16.12 -8.57 -44.25
C GLY A 82 16.17 -7.13 -43.72
N GLN A 83 16.17 -6.15 -44.64
CA GLN A 83 16.16 -4.73 -44.29
C GLN A 83 14.85 -4.31 -43.60
N PHE A 84 13.71 -4.83 -44.07
CA PHE A 84 12.40 -4.56 -43.47
C PHE A 84 12.33 -5.03 -42.01
N PHE A 85 12.81 -6.24 -41.71
CA PHE A 85 12.80 -6.77 -40.34
C PHE A 85 13.74 -6.01 -39.40
N PHE A 86 14.90 -5.58 -39.88
CA PHE A 86 15.83 -4.77 -39.10
C PHE A 86 15.21 -3.40 -38.76
N LEU A 87 14.63 -2.71 -39.74
CA LEU A 87 13.95 -1.43 -39.51
C LEU A 87 12.74 -1.56 -38.58
N TYR A 88 11.95 -2.62 -38.74
CA TYR A 88 10.79 -2.87 -37.89
C TYR A 88 11.20 -3.14 -36.44
N GLY A 89 12.21 -3.99 -36.22
CA GLY A 89 12.76 -4.27 -34.90
C GLY A 89 13.39 -3.03 -34.24
N ALA A 90 14.13 -2.23 -35.02
CA ALA A 90 14.65 -0.94 -34.58
C ALA A 90 13.51 0.01 -34.18
N MET A 91 12.45 0.13 -34.97
CA MET A 91 11.32 1.02 -34.69
C MET A 91 10.60 0.62 -33.40
N MET A 92 10.34 -0.67 -33.17
CA MET A 92 9.72 -1.15 -31.94
C MET A 92 10.63 -0.92 -30.72
N THR A 93 11.94 -1.04 -30.89
CA THR A 93 12.94 -0.64 -29.88
C THR A 93 12.81 0.86 -29.55
N PHE A 94 12.60 1.72 -30.54
CA PHE A 94 12.39 3.15 -30.36
C PHE A 94 11.03 3.52 -29.75
N VAL A 95 10.03 2.65 -29.81
CA VAL A 95 8.72 2.87 -29.14
C VAL A 95 8.71 2.32 -27.71
N ALA A 96 9.35 1.17 -27.49
CA ALA A 96 9.47 0.58 -26.16
C ALA A 96 10.46 1.35 -25.26
N ALA A 97 11.54 1.93 -25.81
CA ALA A 97 12.49 2.74 -25.04
C ALA A 97 11.84 3.95 -24.34
N PRO A 98 11.01 4.78 -25.00
CA PRO A 98 10.28 5.86 -24.35
C PRO A 98 9.34 5.39 -23.24
N VAL A 99 8.65 4.25 -23.42
CA VAL A 99 7.77 3.69 -22.39
C VAL A 99 8.60 3.26 -21.17
N VAL A 100 9.73 2.60 -21.40
CA VAL A 100 10.69 2.24 -20.35
C VAL A 100 11.25 3.48 -19.67
N CYS A 101 11.66 4.51 -20.42
CA CYS A 101 12.17 5.76 -19.90
C CYS A 101 11.10 6.50 -19.09
N LEU A 102 9.85 6.55 -19.55
CA LEU A 102 8.73 7.14 -18.82
C LEU A 102 8.48 6.39 -17.51
N LEU A 103 8.45 5.06 -17.54
CA LEU A 103 8.30 4.23 -16.34
C LEU A 103 9.48 4.42 -15.38
N LEU A 104 10.72 4.47 -15.86
CA LEU A 104 11.93 4.67 -15.05
C LEU A 104 12.00 6.08 -14.43
N VAL A 105 11.72 7.13 -15.21
CA VAL A 105 11.69 8.53 -14.74
C VAL A 105 10.57 8.74 -13.72
N LYS A 106 9.47 8.00 -13.87
CA LYS A 106 8.31 8.05 -12.96
C LYS A 106 8.34 6.95 -11.89
N ALA A 107 9.40 6.13 -11.81
CA ALA A 107 9.54 5.05 -10.84
C ALA A 107 9.83 5.60 -9.44
N ALA A 108 8.83 6.25 -8.88
CA ALA A 108 8.87 6.87 -7.58
C ALA A 108 8.99 5.74 -6.53
N SER A 109 8.08 4.76 -6.55
CA SER A 109 8.09 3.64 -5.61
C SER A 109 9.02 2.50 -6.03
N SER A 110 9.48 1.72 -5.05
CA SER A 110 10.28 0.50 -5.28
C SER A 110 9.55 -0.51 -6.17
N HIS A 111 8.22 -0.60 -6.07
CA HIS A 111 7.43 -1.45 -6.96
C HIS A 111 7.50 -0.98 -8.41
N PHE A 112 7.32 0.32 -8.67
CA PHE A 112 7.45 0.85 -10.03
C PHE A 112 8.87 0.70 -10.56
N GLN A 113 9.90 0.74 -9.71
CA GLN A 113 11.28 0.45 -10.12
C GLN A 113 11.41 -0.99 -10.62
N VAL A 114 10.81 -1.97 -9.93
CA VAL A 114 10.80 -3.38 -10.38
C VAL A 114 10.02 -3.54 -11.69
N VAL A 115 8.87 -2.88 -11.84
CA VAL A 115 8.08 -2.90 -13.09
C VAL A 115 8.85 -2.23 -14.24
N ALA A 116 9.50 -1.11 -13.96
CA ALA A 116 10.29 -0.38 -14.96
C ALA A 116 11.53 -1.18 -15.36
N PHE A 117 12.18 -1.86 -14.41
CA PHE A 117 13.24 -2.82 -14.68
C PHE A 117 12.74 -3.99 -15.54
N TYR A 118 11.56 -4.54 -15.25
CA TYR A 118 10.95 -5.57 -16.08
C TYR A 118 10.69 -5.09 -17.52
N ALA A 119 10.13 -3.90 -17.67
CA ALA A 119 9.93 -3.28 -18.98
C ALA A 119 11.26 -3.05 -19.71
N LEU A 120 12.32 -2.64 -19.00
CA LEU A 120 13.67 -2.52 -19.54
C LEU A 120 14.22 -3.86 -20.03
N MET A 121 13.96 -4.97 -19.32
CA MET A 121 14.36 -6.30 -19.77
C MET A 121 13.64 -6.71 -21.07
N ILE A 122 12.33 -6.44 -21.18
CA ILE A 122 11.57 -6.66 -22.42
C ILE A 122 12.17 -5.85 -23.58
N TRP A 123 12.59 -4.61 -23.30
CA TRP A 123 13.22 -3.76 -24.30
C TRP A 123 14.59 -4.30 -24.74
N LEU A 124 15.47 -4.68 -23.81
CA LEU A 124 16.77 -5.29 -24.13
C LEU A 124 16.62 -6.59 -24.92
N GLN A 125 15.58 -7.38 -24.61
CA GLN A 125 15.21 -8.58 -25.35
C GLN A 125 14.88 -8.23 -26.82
N LEU A 126 13.97 -7.27 -27.06
CA LEU A 126 13.63 -6.83 -28.42
C LEU A 126 14.82 -6.28 -29.19
N TRP A 127 15.67 -5.50 -28.51
CA TRP A 127 16.89 -4.95 -29.10
C TRP A 127 17.87 -6.06 -29.52
N GLY A 128 18.16 -7.00 -28.62
CA GLY A 128 19.05 -8.13 -28.90
C GLY A 128 18.56 -9.01 -30.06
N ARG A 129 17.24 -9.25 -30.16
CA ARG A 129 16.63 -9.92 -31.32
C ARG A 129 16.85 -9.14 -32.61
N SER A 130 16.61 -7.83 -32.59
CA SER A 130 16.77 -6.98 -33.77
C SER A 130 18.20 -6.99 -34.29
N VAL A 131 19.19 -6.90 -33.39
CA VAL A 131 20.62 -6.98 -33.72
C VAL A 131 20.98 -8.35 -34.30
N ARG A 132 20.51 -9.45 -33.68
CA ARG A 132 20.78 -10.81 -34.17
C ARG A 132 20.25 -11.00 -35.58
N PHE A 133 18.98 -10.68 -35.82
CA PHE A 133 18.40 -10.85 -37.15
C PHE A 133 19.12 -9.95 -38.15
N GLY A 134 19.33 -8.66 -37.86
CA GLY A 134 20.11 -7.79 -38.73
C GLY A 134 21.50 -8.35 -39.08
N GLY A 135 22.26 -8.82 -38.10
CA GLY A 135 23.61 -9.34 -38.32
C GLY A 135 23.67 -10.70 -39.03
N THR A 136 22.67 -11.56 -38.81
CA THR A 136 22.58 -12.87 -39.50
C THR A 136 22.24 -12.67 -40.97
N TRP A 137 21.34 -11.73 -41.28
CA TRP A 137 20.90 -11.43 -42.64
C TRP A 137 21.95 -10.66 -43.47
N LEU A 138 22.85 -9.92 -42.81
CA LEU A 138 23.94 -9.21 -43.48
C LEU A 138 25.21 -10.06 -43.65
N HIS A 139 25.24 -11.32 -43.17
CA HIS A 139 26.44 -12.17 -43.13
C HIS A 139 27.66 -11.52 -42.44
N VAL A 140 27.45 -10.51 -41.59
CA VAL A 140 28.54 -9.73 -40.97
C VAL A 140 29.15 -10.45 -39.76
N LEU A 141 28.43 -11.43 -39.20
CA LEU A 141 28.81 -12.09 -37.95
C LEU A 141 29.35 -13.50 -38.17
N SER A 142 30.48 -13.81 -37.55
CA SER A 142 31.01 -15.18 -37.46
C SER A 142 30.12 -16.06 -36.56
N ASP A 143 30.25 -17.38 -36.67
CA ASP A 143 29.51 -18.33 -35.82
C ASP A 143 29.72 -18.09 -34.32
N ASN A 144 30.95 -17.80 -33.91
CA ASN A 144 31.25 -17.45 -32.52
C ASN A 144 30.54 -16.17 -32.08
N GLN A 145 30.49 -15.15 -32.95
CA GLN A 145 29.75 -13.92 -32.66
C GLN A 145 28.23 -14.16 -32.58
N ARG A 146 27.69 -15.03 -33.44
CA ARG A 146 26.29 -15.46 -33.36
C ARG A 146 26.01 -16.10 -32.00
N ASN A 147 26.81 -17.08 -31.58
CA ASN A 147 26.67 -17.79 -30.30
C ASN A 147 26.77 -16.86 -29.09
N ILE A 148 27.70 -15.91 -29.11
CA ILE A 148 27.80 -14.89 -28.06
C ILE A 148 26.52 -14.03 -28.02
N LEU A 149 25.98 -13.62 -29.17
CA LEU A 149 24.72 -12.88 -29.22
C LEU A 149 23.52 -13.70 -28.77
N TYR A 150 23.50 -15.02 -29.01
CA TYR A 150 22.48 -15.93 -28.44
C TYR A 150 22.51 -15.92 -26.92
N ALA A 151 23.69 -16.05 -26.33
CA ALA A 151 23.86 -16.01 -24.87
C ALA A 151 23.44 -14.65 -24.31
N LEU A 152 23.91 -13.55 -24.93
CA LEU A 152 23.59 -12.18 -24.54
C LEU A 152 22.09 -11.86 -24.63
N PHE A 153 21.37 -12.44 -25.58
CA PHE A 153 19.91 -12.27 -25.72
C PHE A 153 19.11 -13.13 -24.72
N SER A 154 19.57 -14.35 -24.46
CA SER A 154 18.87 -15.29 -23.57
C SER A 154 18.83 -14.76 -22.14
N ILE A 155 19.90 -14.08 -21.70
CA ILE A 155 20.01 -13.50 -20.34
C ILE A 155 18.87 -12.49 -20.03
N PRO A 156 18.62 -11.43 -20.83
CA PRO A 156 17.49 -10.53 -20.64
C PRO A 156 16.13 -11.22 -20.65
N TRP A 157 15.90 -12.20 -21.54
CA TRP A 157 14.63 -12.94 -21.58
C TRP A 157 14.40 -13.72 -20.28
N MET A 158 15.40 -14.49 -19.86
CA MET A 158 15.40 -15.23 -18.59
C MET A 158 15.18 -14.31 -17.39
N THR A 159 15.88 -13.17 -17.36
CA THR A 159 15.76 -12.16 -16.30
C THR A 159 14.38 -11.51 -16.30
N GLY A 160 13.82 -11.24 -17.48
CA GLY A 160 12.47 -10.74 -17.67
C GLY A 160 11.43 -11.70 -17.08
N VAL A 161 11.45 -12.97 -17.49
CA VAL A 161 10.54 -14.00 -16.95
C VAL A 161 10.65 -14.11 -15.42
N GLY A 162 11.87 -14.16 -14.89
CA GLY A 162 12.10 -14.16 -13.44
C GLY A 162 11.52 -12.93 -12.72
N THR A 163 11.66 -11.75 -13.33
CA THR A 163 11.12 -10.50 -12.76
C THR A 163 9.59 -10.47 -12.79
N LEU A 164 8.95 -10.94 -13.87
CA LEU A 164 7.48 -11.08 -13.94
C LEU A 164 6.97 -11.97 -12.80
N PHE A 165 7.63 -13.10 -12.58
CA PHE A 165 7.26 -14.05 -11.54
C PHE A 165 7.39 -13.42 -10.16
N PHE A 166 8.46 -12.68 -9.92
CA PHE A 166 8.67 -11.93 -8.69
C PHE A 166 7.58 -10.86 -8.46
N ILE A 167 7.18 -10.12 -9.50
CA ILE A 167 6.09 -9.13 -9.41
C ILE A 167 4.77 -9.80 -9.02
N VAL A 168 4.41 -10.90 -9.69
CA VAL A 168 3.19 -11.66 -9.38
C VAL A 168 3.24 -12.23 -7.96
N LEU A 169 4.37 -12.81 -7.56
CA LEU A 169 4.58 -13.29 -6.18
C LEU A 169 4.39 -12.18 -5.14
N CYS A 170 4.96 -10.99 -5.37
CA CYS A 170 4.79 -9.86 -4.47
C CYS A 170 3.32 -9.46 -4.33
N ARG A 171 2.53 -9.54 -5.41
CA ARG A 171 1.09 -9.24 -5.39
C ARG A 171 0.29 -10.29 -4.64
N VAL A 172 0.57 -11.58 -4.88
CA VAL A 172 -0.06 -12.69 -4.15
C VAL A 172 0.26 -12.57 -2.66
N TRP A 173 1.52 -12.31 -2.30
CA TRP A 173 1.93 -12.18 -0.91
C TRP A 173 1.28 -10.96 -0.23
N ALA A 174 1.20 -9.81 -0.91
CA ALA A 174 0.51 -8.63 -0.38
C ALA A 174 -0.98 -8.91 -0.08
N PHE A 175 -1.68 -9.53 -1.04
CA PHE A 175 -3.07 -9.94 -0.84
C PHE A 175 -3.21 -10.93 0.30
N GLU A 176 -2.45 -12.02 0.32
CA GLU A 176 -2.56 -13.05 1.37
C GLU A 176 -2.28 -12.51 2.76
N ARG A 177 -1.24 -11.67 2.90
CA ARG A 177 -0.91 -11.00 4.15
C ARG A 177 -2.06 -10.13 4.65
N SER A 178 -2.74 -9.42 3.75
CA SER A 178 -3.87 -8.57 4.12
C SER A 178 -5.17 -9.34 4.36
N ALA A 179 -5.37 -10.45 3.64
CA ALA A 179 -6.51 -11.33 3.83
C ALA A 179 -6.38 -12.22 5.07
N LEU A 180 -5.17 -12.34 5.63
CA LEU A 180 -4.82 -13.31 6.66
C LEU A 180 -5.19 -14.73 6.24
N LEU A 181 -5.02 -15.00 4.94
CA LEU A 181 -5.27 -16.31 4.36
C LEU A 181 -3.95 -16.97 4.05
N ARG A 182 -3.68 -18.10 4.69
CA ARG A 182 -2.68 -19.06 4.17
C ARG A 182 -3.31 -19.81 3.02
N THR A 183 -3.24 -19.26 1.81
CA THR A 183 -3.68 -20.04 0.65
C THR A 183 -2.58 -21.03 0.26
N LYS A 184 -2.92 -22.07 -0.51
CA LYS A 184 -1.90 -22.98 -1.07
C LYS A 184 -0.92 -22.25 -2.01
N ALA A 185 -1.27 -21.04 -2.50
CA ALA A 185 -0.46 -20.29 -3.45
C ALA A 185 0.87 -19.82 -2.85
N THR A 186 0.94 -19.39 -1.59
CA THR A 186 2.21 -19.02 -0.93
C THR A 186 3.18 -20.19 -0.78
N ILE A 187 2.70 -21.43 -0.75
CA ILE A 187 3.58 -22.60 -0.71
C ILE A 187 3.98 -23.01 -2.14
N MET A 188 3.03 -22.99 -3.07
CA MET A 188 3.25 -23.55 -4.41
C MET A 188 3.98 -22.59 -5.36
N LEU A 189 3.75 -21.27 -5.26
CA LEU A 189 4.39 -20.30 -6.16
C LEU A 189 5.91 -20.21 -5.92
N PRO A 190 6.44 -20.12 -4.69
CA PRO A 190 7.89 -20.16 -4.47
C PRO A 190 8.51 -21.47 -4.94
N ARG A 191 7.82 -22.61 -4.77
CA ARG A 191 8.29 -23.91 -5.29
C ARG A 191 8.38 -23.90 -6.81
N SER A 192 7.40 -23.34 -7.51
CA SER A 192 7.46 -23.21 -8.97
C SER A 192 8.61 -22.31 -9.44
N VAL A 193 8.94 -21.26 -8.68
CA VAL A 193 10.10 -20.39 -8.97
C VAL A 193 11.41 -21.12 -8.75
N VAL A 194 11.53 -21.91 -7.68
CA VAL A 194 12.70 -22.78 -7.45
C VAL A 194 12.84 -23.80 -8.57
N CYS A 195 11.75 -24.49 -8.96
CA CYS A 195 11.77 -25.42 -10.08
C CYS A 195 12.20 -24.74 -11.39
N MET A 196 11.74 -23.52 -11.62
CA MET A 196 12.14 -22.74 -12.79
C MET A 196 13.65 -22.45 -12.74
N VAL A 197 14.17 -21.90 -11.65
CA VAL A 197 15.62 -21.60 -11.51
C VAL A 197 16.47 -22.85 -11.71
N LEU A 198 16.06 -24.00 -11.15
CA LEU A 198 16.75 -25.27 -11.36
C LEU A 198 16.70 -25.71 -12.83
N SER A 199 15.55 -25.55 -13.50
CA SER A 199 15.39 -25.83 -14.93
C SER A 199 16.32 -24.96 -15.78
N MET A 200 16.47 -23.69 -15.43
CA MET A 200 17.36 -22.75 -16.10
C MET A 200 18.82 -23.14 -15.93
N ALA A 201 19.22 -23.57 -14.73
CA ALA A 201 20.56 -24.07 -14.48
C ALA A 201 20.86 -25.33 -15.30
N LEU A 202 19.92 -26.29 -15.35
CA LEU A 202 20.06 -27.50 -16.18
C LEU A 202 20.22 -27.17 -17.66
N MET A 203 19.42 -26.23 -18.17
CA MET A 203 19.52 -25.76 -19.56
C MET A 203 20.87 -25.08 -19.82
N GLY A 204 21.34 -24.25 -18.88
CA GLY A 204 22.65 -23.59 -18.96
C GLY A 204 23.81 -24.60 -18.98
N VAL A 205 23.77 -25.65 -18.15
CA VAL A 205 24.77 -26.73 -18.15
C VAL A 205 24.76 -27.47 -19.50
N GLY A 206 23.59 -27.77 -20.05
CA GLY A 206 23.45 -28.40 -21.36
C GLY A 206 24.08 -27.56 -22.48
N LEU A 207 23.77 -26.26 -22.52
CA LEU A 207 24.32 -25.32 -23.51
C LEU A 207 25.84 -25.10 -23.36
N LEU A 208 26.35 -25.04 -22.14
CA LEU A 208 27.80 -24.93 -21.90
C LEU A 208 28.52 -26.21 -22.32
N GLY A 209 27.92 -27.37 -22.05
CA GLY A 209 28.43 -28.66 -22.50
C GLY A 209 28.54 -28.75 -24.02
N GLU A 210 27.48 -28.37 -24.74
CA GLU A 210 27.48 -28.35 -26.21
C GLU A 210 28.60 -27.46 -26.78
N ASN A 211 28.78 -26.26 -26.21
CA ASN A 211 29.80 -25.32 -26.67
C ASN A 211 31.24 -25.72 -26.30
N CYS A 212 31.46 -26.40 -25.17
CA CYS A 212 32.80 -26.79 -24.72
C CYS A 212 33.32 -28.08 -25.39
N PHE A 213 32.41 -28.97 -25.80
CA PHE A 213 32.77 -30.32 -26.27
C PHE A 213 32.44 -30.58 -27.76
N GLY A 214 31.75 -29.66 -28.44
CA GLY A 214 31.21 -29.86 -29.79
C GLY A 214 32.22 -30.06 -30.93
N GLU A 215 33.45 -29.54 -30.82
CA GLU A 215 34.43 -29.62 -31.93
C GLU A 215 35.49 -30.73 -31.77
N ASN A 216 35.71 -31.28 -30.56
CA ASN A 216 36.86 -32.15 -30.29
C ASN A 216 36.52 -33.62 -29.97
N VAL A 217 35.24 -34.00 -29.97
CA VAL A 217 34.78 -35.36 -29.57
C VAL A 217 34.10 -36.10 -30.73
N ILE A 218 34.56 -35.87 -31.97
CA ILE A 218 34.24 -36.74 -33.10
C ILE A 218 35.45 -37.67 -33.28
N GLY A 219 35.53 -38.70 -32.43
CA GLY A 219 36.47 -39.80 -32.65
C GLY A 219 36.05 -40.57 -33.91
N GLU A 220 37.03 -40.95 -34.74
CA GLU A 220 36.85 -41.65 -36.03
C GLU A 220 36.05 -42.98 -35.92
N ASN A 221 35.83 -43.51 -34.72
CA ASN A 221 35.17 -44.78 -34.48
C ASN A 221 33.87 -44.64 -33.68
N GLY A 222 32.78 -44.29 -34.38
CA GLY A 222 31.46 -44.88 -34.15
C GLY A 222 30.69 -44.55 -32.87
N TYR A 223 29.62 -43.75 -33.05
CA TYR A 223 28.28 -43.95 -32.48
C TYR A 223 28.03 -43.83 -30.96
N PHE A 224 28.92 -43.26 -30.15
CA PHE A 224 28.47 -42.64 -28.90
C PHE A 224 28.28 -41.14 -29.13
N THR A 225 27.10 -40.82 -29.66
CA THR A 225 26.65 -39.49 -30.03
C THR A 225 26.68 -38.56 -28.82
N GLY A 226 27.68 -37.67 -28.75
CA GLY A 226 27.70 -36.57 -27.76
C GLY A 226 26.38 -35.77 -27.72
N TRP A 227 25.59 -35.84 -28.78
CA TRP A 227 24.20 -35.38 -28.84
C TRP A 227 23.32 -35.95 -27.72
N ASP A 228 23.39 -37.24 -27.36
CA ASP A 228 22.49 -37.82 -26.36
C ASP A 228 22.79 -37.34 -24.93
N PHE A 229 24.08 -37.11 -24.61
CA PHE A 229 24.49 -36.66 -23.28
C PHE A 229 24.08 -35.21 -23.00
N PHE A 230 24.08 -34.34 -24.02
CA PHE A 230 23.71 -32.93 -23.87
C PHE A 230 22.22 -32.65 -24.20
N CYS A 231 21.59 -33.44 -25.07
CA CYS A 231 20.16 -33.28 -25.37
C CYS A 231 19.26 -33.65 -24.19
N VAL A 232 19.61 -34.67 -23.39
CA VAL A 232 18.78 -35.10 -22.26
C VAL A 232 18.64 -33.99 -21.19
N PRO A 233 19.70 -33.33 -20.70
CA PRO A 233 19.59 -32.18 -19.80
C PRO A 233 18.81 -31.01 -20.40
N ILE A 234 18.97 -30.73 -21.71
CA ILE A 234 18.24 -29.66 -22.40
C ILE A 234 16.75 -29.97 -22.45
N LEU A 235 16.36 -31.18 -22.88
CA LEU A 235 14.96 -31.60 -22.98
C LEU A 235 14.30 -31.70 -21.60
N LEU A 236 15.02 -32.21 -20.60
CA LEU A 236 14.54 -32.28 -19.22
C LEU A 236 14.37 -30.87 -18.64
N GLY A 237 15.37 -29.99 -18.82
CA GLY A 237 15.31 -28.59 -18.42
C GLY A 237 14.14 -27.86 -19.10
N LEU A 238 13.92 -28.11 -20.40
CA LEU A 238 12.80 -27.54 -21.15
C LEU A 238 11.45 -28.01 -20.62
N GLY A 239 11.30 -29.31 -20.38
CA GLY A 239 10.08 -29.91 -19.85
C GLY A 239 9.75 -29.39 -18.44
N LEU A 240 10.75 -29.31 -17.56
CA LEU A 240 10.59 -28.75 -16.21
C LEU A 240 10.28 -27.25 -16.26
N MET A 241 10.91 -26.49 -17.15
CA MET A 241 10.62 -25.08 -17.35
C MET A 241 9.18 -24.88 -17.83
N LEU A 242 8.73 -25.61 -18.84
CA LEU A 242 7.35 -25.51 -19.34
C LEU A 242 6.32 -25.96 -18.30
N GLY A 243 6.58 -27.05 -17.59
CA GLY A 243 5.72 -27.54 -16.52
C GLY A 243 5.60 -26.54 -15.37
N SER A 244 6.72 -25.99 -14.90
CA SER A 244 6.74 -24.97 -13.83
C SER A 244 6.09 -23.66 -14.28
N TYR A 245 6.33 -23.24 -15.51
CA TYR A 245 5.71 -22.07 -16.12
C TYR A 245 4.19 -22.22 -16.23
N PHE A 246 3.69 -23.35 -16.73
CA PHE A 246 2.26 -23.64 -16.83
C PHE A 246 1.61 -23.72 -15.45
N ALA A 247 2.25 -24.40 -14.49
CA ALA A 247 1.77 -24.47 -13.12
C ALA A 247 1.66 -23.06 -12.50
N PHE A 248 2.69 -22.22 -12.67
CA PHE A 248 2.68 -20.84 -12.19
C PHE A 248 1.55 -20.02 -12.85
N ALA A 249 1.38 -20.13 -14.16
CA ALA A 249 0.33 -19.45 -14.92
C ALA A 249 -1.07 -19.82 -14.40
N VAL A 250 -1.35 -21.13 -14.29
CA VAL A 250 -2.64 -21.65 -13.81
C VAL A 250 -2.89 -21.22 -12.36
N LEU A 251 -1.90 -21.33 -11.48
CA LEU A 251 -2.03 -20.92 -10.09
C LEU A 251 -2.28 -19.42 -9.95
N SER A 252 -1.58 -18.60 -10.75
CA SER A 252 -1.76 -17.14 -10.76
C SER A 252 -3.14 -16.74 -11.29
N CYS A 253 -3.57 -17.32 -12.41
CA CYS A 253 -4.90 -17.07 -12.97
C CYS A 253 -6.01 -17.52 -12.02
N LYS A 254 -5.88 -18.71 -11.42
CA LYS A 254 -6.81 -19.21 -10.41
C LYS A 254 -6.89 -18.26 -9.21
N PHE A 255 -5.74 -17.81 -8.71
CA PHE A 255 -5.66 -16.87 -7.62
C PHE A 255 -6.42 -15.57 -7.93
N PHE A 256 -6.12 -14.89 -9.05
CA PHE A 256 -6.81 -13.66 -9.41
C PHE A 256 -8.30 -13.88 -9.72
N ALA A 257 -8.69 -15.04 -10.24
CA ALA A 257 -10.09 -15.43 -10.40
C ALA A 257 -10.80 -15.60 -9.04
N ASP A 258 -10.13 -16.18 -8.04
CA ASP A 258 -10.66 -16.28 -6.68
C ASP A 258 -10.82 -14.90 -6.03
N VAL A 259 -9.84 -14.00 -6.20
CA VAL A 259 -9.95 -12.60 -5.75
C VAL A 259 -11.13 -11.90 -6.43
N LEU A 260 -11.29 -12.07 -7.74
CA LEU A 260 -12.39 -11.49 -8.51
C LEU A 260 -13.74 -12.02 -8.02
N ARG A 261 -13.85 -13.33 -7.75
CA ARG A 261 -15.06 -13.93 -7.20
C ARG A 261 -15.41 -13.35 -5.84
N LEU A 262 -14.43 -13.24 -4.94
CA LEU A 262 -14.64 -12.66 -3.60
C LEU A 262 -15.06 -11.19 -3.66
N ALA A 263 -14.43 -10.41 -4.55
CA ALA A 263 -14.82 -9.02 -4.78
C ALA A 263 -16.25 -8.92 -5.36
N ALA A 264 -16.60 -9.75 -6.34
CA ALA A 264 -17.94 -9.77 -6.92
C ALA A 264 -19.02 -10.21 -5.90
N GLU A 265 -18.69 -11.10 -4.98
CA GLU A 265 -19.57 -11.50 -3.88
C GLU A 265 -19.77 -10.36 -2.88
N ALA A 266 -18.68 -9.70 -2.47
CA ALA A 266 -18.75 -8.51 -1.62
C ALA A 266 -19.56 -7.38 -2.29
N ALA A 267 -19.45 -7.22 -3.61
CA ALA A 267 -20.17 -6.20 -4.37
C ALA A 267 -21.70 -6.41 -4.36
N LYS A 268 -22.18 -7.64 -4.10
CA LYS A 268 -23.62 -7.93 -4.00
C LYS A 268 -24.23 -7.45 -2.68
N VAL A 269 -23.40 -7.29 -1.65
CA VAL A 269 -23.84 -6.98 -0.26
C VAL A 269 -23.37 -5.61 0.22
N CYS A 270 -22.45 -4.97 -0.49
CA CYS A 270 -21.99 -3.62 -0.20
C CYS A 270 -22.84 -2.57 -0.94
N GLU A 271 -23.09 -1.44 -0.28
CA GLU A 271 -23.75 -0.28 -0.86
C GLU A 271 -22.83 0.97 -0.83
N GLY A 272 -23.33 2.09 -1.37
CA GLY A 272 -22.64 3.38 -1.34
C GLY A 272 -21.22 3.39 -1.93
N ARG A 273 -20.28 4.03 -1.22
CA ARG A 273 -18.87 4.09 -1.67
C ARG A 273 -18.08 2.83 -1.33
N MET A 274 -18.53 2.00 -0.39
CA MET A 274 -17.90 0.68 -0.17
C MET A 274 -18.06 -0.19 -1.42
N LEU A 275 -19.25 -0.17 -2.04
CA LEU A 275 -19.47 -0.78 -3.35
C LEU A 275 -18.54 -0.22 -4.42
N GLU A 276 -18.31 1.10 -4.46
CA GLU A 276 -17.35 1.70 -5.39
C GLU A 276 -15.92 1.15 -5.17
N GLU A 277 -15.53 0.96 -3.92
CA GLU A 277 -14.20 0.44 -3.57
C GLU A 277 -14.05 -1.05 -3.90
N VAL A 278 -15.09 -1.84 -3.64
CA VAL A 278 -15.16 -3.23 -4.06
C VAL A 278 -15.12 -3.33 -5.59
N ARG A 279 -15.86 -2.49 -6.32
CA ARG A 279 -15.82 -2.42 -7.79
C ARG A 279 -14.44 -2.01 -8.32
N ARG A 280 -13.74 -1.10 -7.64
CA ARG A 280 -12.34 -0.75 -7.98
C ARG A 280 -11.40 -1.92 -7.73
N ALA A 281 -11.59 -2.66 -6.63
CA ALA A 281 -10.83 -3.88 -6.35
C ALA A 281 -11.11 -4.97 -7.39
N GLU A 282 -12.38 -5.15 -7.79
CA GLU A 282 -12.83 -6.05 -8.85
C GLU A 282 -12.19 -5.67 -10.20
N LEU A 283 -12.26 -4.39 -10.59
CA LEU A 283 -11.64 -3.88 -11.82
C LEU A 283 -10.13 -4.11 -11.80
N THR A 284 -9.47 -3.86 -10.67
CA THR A 284 -8.02 -4.07 -10.52
C THR A 284 -7.68 -5.55 -10.64
N ALA A 285 -8.43 -6.44 -9.97
CA ALA A 285 -8.24 -7.88 -10.08
C ALA A 285 -8.47 -8.39 -11.51
N ARG A 286 -9.49 -7.86 -12.19
CA ARG A 286 -9.77 -8.18 -13.60
C ARG A 286 -8.63 -7.73 -14.52
N LEU A 287 -8.15 -6.49 -14.37
CA LEU A 287 -7.02 -5.98 -15.16
C LEU A 287 -5.75 -6.80 -14.91
N GLN A 288 -5.48 -7.17 -13.66
CA GLN A 288 -4.33 -8.02 -13.32
C GLN A 288 -4.47 -9.42 -13.89
N LEU A 289 -5.65 -10.04 -13.82
CA LEU A 289 -5.93 -11.33 -14.45
C LEU A 289 -5.71 -11.28 -15.97
N VAL A 290 -6.24 -10.25 -16.63
CA VAL A 290 -6.04 -10.05 -18.07
C VAL A 290 -4.57 -9.85 -18.41
N GLY A 291 -3.86 -9.00 -17.67
CA GLY A 291 -2.43 -8.75 -17.90
C GLY A 291 -1.58 -10.00 -17.68
N VAL A 292 -1.87 -10.77 -16.65
CA VAL A 292 -1.22 -12.05 -16.33
C VAL A 292 -1.51 -13.08 -17.43
N ALA A 293 -2.79 -13.29 -17.78
CA ALA A 293 -3.17 -14.23 -18.83
C ALA A 293 -2.58 -13.85 -20.20
N ALA A 294 -2.58 -12.57 -20.56
CA ALA A 294 -1.99 -12.07 -21.78
C ALA A 294 -0.48 -12.36 -21.81
N SER A 295 0.26 -11.98 -20.77
CA SER A 295 1.70 -12.26 -20.63
C SER A 295 1.99 -13.75 -20.77
N PHE A 296 1.19 -14.59 -20.09
CA PHE A 296 1.40 -16.02 -20.08
C PHE A 296 1.17 -16.66 -21.45
N LEU A 297 0.06 -16.30 -22.11
CA LEU A 297 -0.33 -16.83 -23.41
C LEU A 297 0.62 -16.36 -24.51
N THR A 298 0.99 -15.08 -24.52
CA THR A 298 1.86 -14.54 -25.57
C THR A 298 3.28 -15.08 -25.47
N THR A 299 3.81 -15.26 -24.26
CA THR A 299 5.11 -15.91 -24.05
C THR A 299 5.07 -17.37 -24.49
N LEU A 300 3.98 -18.10 -24.24
CA LEU A 300 3.82 -19.47 -24.73
C LEU A 300 3.81 -19.52 -26.26
N VAL A 301 3.09 -18.61 -26.92
CA VAL A 301 3.07 -18.49 -28.39
C VAL A 301 4.46 -18.16 -28.94
N ALA A 302 5.19 -17.23 -28.33
CA ALA A 302 6.57 -16.93 -28.72
C ALA A 302 7.50 -18.11 -28.53
N PHE A 303 7.35 -18.85 -27.43
CA PHE A 303 8.13 -20.06 -27.19
C PHE A 303 7.84 -21.14 -28.24
N VAL A 304 6.57 -21.42 -28.52
CA VAL A 304 6.18 -22.40 -29.55
C VAL A 304 6.67 -21.96 -30.92
N GLY A 305 6.52 -20.68 -31.27
CA GLY A 305 7.03 -20.15 -32.54
C GLY A 305 8.55 -20.19 -32.66
N TYR A 306 9.26 -20.03 -31.54
CA TYR A 306 10.71 -20.22 -31.49
C TYR A 306 11.11 -21.67 -31.70
N MET A 307 10.44 -22.61 -31.01
CA MET A 307 10.70 -24.05 -31.18
C MET A 307 10.34 -24.52 -32.58
N TRP A 308 9.25 -24.04 -33.16
CA TRP A 308 8.85 -24.33 -34.54
C TRP A 308 9.92 -23.90 -35.54
N PHE A 309 10.40 -22.66 -35.43
CA PHE A 309 11.48 -22.12 -36.25
C PHE A 309 12.76 -22.96 -36.15
N TYR A 310 13.07 -23.48 -34.96
CA TYR A 310 14.29 -24.27 -34.73
C TYR A 310 14.16 -25.73 -35.21
N ILE A 311 13.02 -26.37 -34.94
CA ILE A 311 12.80 -27.80 -35.22
C ILE A 311 12.67 -28.05 -36.72
N LEU A 312 11.93 -27.19 -37.44
CA LEU A 312 11.60 -27.50 -38.82
C LEU A 312 12.77 -27.35 -39.80
N ARG A 313 13.93 -26.83 -39.37
CA ARG A 313 15.18 -26.63 -40.13
C ARG A 313 15.06 -25.86 -41.46
N ASN A 314 13.86 -25.68 -41.98
CA ASN A 314 13.56 -24.99 -43.21
C ASN A 314 13.45 -23.50 -42.85
N GLN A 315 14.55 -22.77 -43.03
CA GLN A 315 14.61 -21.33 -42.77
C GLN A 315 13.88 -20.55 -43.86
N SER A 316 12.61 -20.86 -44.08
CA SER A 316 11.81 -20.11 -45.02
C SER A 316 11.60 -18.70 -44.48
N HIS A 317 11.42 -17.74 -45.39
CA HIS A 317 11.08 -16.37 -45.01
C HIS A 317 9.80 -16.32 -44.15
N GLN A 318 8.84 -17.23 -44.39
CA GLN A 318 7.59 -17.31 -43.64
C GLN A 318 7.82 -17.69 -42.17
N ASP A 319 8.74 -18.62 -41.90
CA ASP A 319 9.06 -19.03 -40.53
C ASP A 319 9.75 -17.90 -39.75
N ALA A 320 10.60 -17.12 -40.43
CA ALA A 320 11.21 -15.92 -39.83
C ALA A 320 10.16 -14.84 -39.50
N VAL A 321 9.22 -14.59 -40.42
CA VAL A 321 8.10 -13.65 -40.20
C VAL A 321 7.27 -14.09 -39.00
N PHE A 322 6.94 -15.38 -38.93
CA PHE A 322 6.14 -15.93 -37.84
C PHE A 322 6.84 -15.80 -36.49
N SER A 323 8.12 -16.16 -36.40
CA SER A 323 8.93 -16.04 -35.18
C SER A 323 9.00 -14.59 -34.68
N GLN A 324 9.20 -13.63 -35.58
CA GLN A 324 9.20 -12.21 -35.23
C GLN A 324 7.85 -11.71 -34.76
N THR A 325 6.77 -12.12 -35.44
CA THR A 325 5.40 -11.75 -35.05
C THR A 325 5.08 -12.29 -33.66
N ALA A 326 5.43 -13.54 -33.38
CA ALA A 326 5.24 -14.15 -32.07
C ALA A 326 6.05 -13.42 -30.98
N ALA A 327 7.30 -13.05 -31.27
CA ALA A 327 8.16 -12.28 -30.37
C ALA A 327 7.59 -10.88 -30.03
N LEU A 328 6.94 -10.23 -30.99
CA LEU A 328 6.32 -8.93 -30.79
C LEU A 328 5.04 -9.03 -29.95
N LEU A 329 4.22 -10.03 -30.23
CA LEU A 329 3.04 -10.33 -29.42
C LEU A 329 3.43 -10.62 -27.97
N ASP A 330 4.52 -11.37 -27.77
CA ASP A 330 5.11 -11.63 -26.46
C ASP A 330 5.52 -10.35 -25.73
N ALA A 331 6.31 -9.49 -26.37
CA ALA A 331 6.71 -8.23 -25.76
C ALA A 331 5.51 -7.32 -25.44
N ALA A 332 4.51 -7.25 -26.33
CA ALA A 332 3.29 -6.49 -26.11
C ALA A 332 2.45 -7.05 -24.95
N GLY A 333 2.28 -8.37 -24.89
CA GLY A 333 1.57 -9.06 -23.82
C GLY A 333 2.23 -8.86 -22.46
N ASN A 334 3.56 -9.00 -22.39
CA ASN A 334 4.35 -8.76 -21.19
C ASN A 334 4.34 -7.28 -20.76
N LEU A 335 4.39 -6.34 -21.69
CA LEU A 335 4.27 -4.90 -21.37
C LEU A 335 2.87 -4.57 -20.84
N LEU A 336 1.82 -5.13 -21.45
CA LEU A 336 0.45 -5.02 -20.94
C LEU A 336 0.33 -5.62 -19.54
N GLY A 337 0.94 -6.78 -19.31
CA GLY A 337 1.07 -7.41 -17.99
C GLY A 337 1.74 -6.50 -16.97
N ALA A 338 2.89 -5.93 -17.32
CA ALA A 338 3.63 -4.99 -16.47
C ALA A 338 2.76 -3.77 -16.11
N LEU A 339 2.13 -3.15 -17.10
CA LEU A 339 1.25 -1.98 -16.89
C LEU A 339 0.03 -2.32 -16.03
N SER A 340 -0.55 -3.51 -16.21
CA SER A 340 -1.71 -3.98 -15.44
C SER A 340 -1.34 -4.32 -13.99
N LEU A 341 -0.23 -5.05 -13.79
CA LEU A 341 0.30 -5.42 -12.48
C LEU A 341 0.84 -4.23 -11.69
N SER A 342 1.26 -3.18 -12.38
CA SER A 342 1.69 -1.91 -11.79
C SER A 342 0.55 -0.96 -11.46
N GLY A 343 -0.71 -1.30 -11.78
CA GLY A 343 -1.84 -0.39 -11.54
C GLY A 343 -1.74 0.94 -12.32
N ALA A 344 -0.83 1.06 -13.30
CA ALA A 344 -0.72 2.24 -14.15
C ALA A 344 -2.05 2.51 -14.89
N LEU A 345 -2.74 1.44 -15.29
CA LEU A 345 -4.03 1.50 -15.97
C LEU A 345 -5.20 1.88 -15.05
N SER A 346 -5.04 1.83 -13.72
CA SER A 346 -6.10 2.17 -12.76
C SER A 346 -6.04 3.62 -12.26
N GLY A 347 -5.12 4.45 -12.80
CA GLY A 347 -4.93 5.85 -12.37
C GLY A 347 -4.18 6.00 -11.04
N SER A 348 -3.64 4.92 -10.49
CA SER A 348 -2.97 4.91 -9.17
C SER A 348 -1.60 5.61 -9.15
N LEU A 349 -0.97 5.80 -10.32
CA LEU A 349 0.36 6.38 -10.48
C LEU A 349 0.51 7.77 -9.85
N GLN A 350 -0.47 8.65 -10.09
CA GLN A 350 -0.40 10.02 -9.58
C GLN A 350 -0.47 10.06 -8.05
N GLY A 351 -1.39 9.30 -7.46
CA GLY A 351 -1.52 9.19 -6.00
C GLY A 351 -0.26 8.61 -5.34
N SER A 352 0.38 7.61 -5.96
CA SER A 352 1.65 7.07 -5.45
C SER A 352 2.80 8.08 -5.51
N TYR A 353 2.86 8.94 -6.52
CA TYR A 353 3.88 9.98 -6.60
C TYR A 353 3.70 11.04 -5.50
N GLU A 354 2.48 11.54 -5.35
CA GLU A 354 2.12 12.53 -4.32
C GLU A 354 2.39 11.97 -2.92
N ALA A 355 1.96 10.73 -2.64
CA ALA A 355 2.20 10.07 -1.36
C ALA A 355 3.69 9.91 -1.06
N GLN A 356 4.50 9.54 -2.06
CA GLN A 356 5.92 9.37 -1.84
C GLN A 356 6.67 10.70 -1.65
N ASP A 357 6.26 11.77 -2.35
CA ASP A 357 6.88 13.08 -2.15
C ASP A 357 6.59 13.61 -0.73
N VAL A 358 5.35 13.44 -0.27
CA VAL A 358 4.97 13.71 1.13
C VAL A 358 5.83 12.89 2.10
N GLU A 359 6.00 11.60 1.85
CA GLU A 359 6.81 10.71 2.70
C GLU A 359 8.30 11.11 2.69
N ARG A 360 8.87 11.48 1.55
CA ARG A 360 10.26 11.98 1.45
C ARG A 360 10.43 13.28 2.22
N GLY A 361 9.49 14.21 2.08
CA GLY A 361 9.46 15.47 2.83
C GLY A 361 9.44 15.21 4.34
N ARG A 362 8.58 14.29 4.77
CA ARG A 362 8.46 13.85 6.16
C ARG A 362 9.76 13.23 6.69
N VAL A 363 10.36 12.29 5.96
CA VAL A 363 11.63 11.63 6.36
C VAL A 363 12.76 12.66 6.49
N ARG A 364 12.85 13.65 5.58
CA ARG A 364 13.84 14.74 5.66
C ARG A 364 13.60 15.63 6.87
N LEU A 365 12.34 15.99 7.15
CA LEU A 365 11.98 16.78 8.34
C LEU A 365 12.37 16.04 9.62
N ARG A 366 12.01 14.75 9.73
CA ARG A 366 12.37 13.91 10.86
C ARG A 366 13.88 13.78 11.05
N ALA A 367 14.63 13.58 9.97
CA ALA A 367 16.08 13.46 10.04
C ALA A 367 16.75 14.75 10.57
N ARG A 368 16.22 15.92 10.18
CA ARG A 368 16.65 17.21 10.76
C ARG A 368 16.30 17.28 12.24
N MET A 369 15.06 16.94 12.60
CA MET A 369 14.62 17.02 13.99
C MET A 369 15.37 16.07 14.91
N ALA A 370 15.66 14.85 14.46
CA ALA A 370 16.48 13.91 15.21
C ALA A 370 17.92 14.42 15.42
N LYS A 371 18.49 15.15 14.45
CA LYS A 371 19.82 15.76 14.57
C LYS A 371 19.82 16.94 15.55
N ASP A 372 18.74 17.71 15.58
CA ASP A 372 18.63 18.93 16.39
C ASP A 372 18.11 18.65 17.81
N TRP A 373 17.49 17.49 18.03
CA TRP A 373 16.96 17.10 19.34
C TRP A 373 18.06 17.02 20.40
N ARG A 374 17.77 17.57 21.58
CA ARG A 374 18.62 17.52 22.77
C ARG A 374 17.76 17.13 23.96
N PRO A 375 18.31 16.38 24.94
CA PRO A 375 17.63 16.17 26.20
C PRO A 375 17.42 17.51 26.92
N SER A 376 16.44 17.54 27.84
CA SER A 376 16.23 18.70 28.71
C SER A 376 17.50 19.02 29.52
N GLY A 377 17.76 20.30 29.75
CA GLY A 377 18.86 20.75 30.61
C GLY A 377 18.71 20.30 32.07
N SER A 378 17.47 20.03 32.52
CA SER A 378 17.18 19.44 33.81
C SER A 378 17.30 17.91 33.74
N SER A 379 18.29 17.34 34.44
CA SER A 379 18.51 15.89 34.50
C SER A 379 17.32 15.16 35.12
N GLU A 380 16.63 15.77 36.09
CA GLU A 380 15.47 15.18 36.75
C GLU A 380 14.25 15.15 35.84
N TRP A 381 14.04 16.22 35.06
CA TRP A 381 13.02 16.26 34.02
C TRP A 381 13.26 15.18 32.97
N GLN A 382 14.50 15.12 32.44
CA GLN A 382 14.85 14.15 31.42
C GLN A 382 14.69 12.71 31.93
N ARG A 383 15.11 12.42 33.17
CA ARG A 383 14.89 11.11 33.78
C ARG A 383 13.41 10.72 33.81
N LYS A 384 12.51 11.67 34.10
CA LYS A 384 11.07 11.41 34.07
C LYS A 384 10.54 11.19 32.65
N VAL A 385 11.07 11.91 31.66
CA VAL A 385 10.76 11.69 30.24
C VAL A 385 11.22 10.30 29.78
N ASP A 386 12.43 9.88 30.16
CA ASP A 386 12.98 8.54 29.88
C ASP A 386 12.09 7.45 30.49
N GLU A 387 11.74 7.62 31.77
CA GLU A 387 10.83 6.72 32.48
C GLU A 387 9.48 6.61 31.77
N LEU A 388 8.85 7.74 31.39
CA LEU A 388 7.56 7.74 30.69
C LEU A 388 7.63 7.10 29.30
N ALA A 389 8.74 7.26 28.59
CA ALA A 389 8.95 6.69 27.27
C ALA A 389 9.12 5.18 27.30
N ASP A 390 9.51 4.60 28.44
CA ASP A 390 9.63 3.15 28.62
C ASP A 390 8.32 2.49 29.09
N ARG A 391 7.24 3.25 29.28
CA ARG A 391 5.95 2.73 29.78
C ARG A 391 4.95 2.33 28.69
N GLY A 392 5.40 1.78 27.56
CA GLY A 392 4.50 1.23 26.55
C GLY A 392 3.81 -0.07 26.98
N LEU A 393 2.83 -0.52 26.19
CA LEU A 393 2.18 -1.83 26.34
C LEU A 393 2.06 -2.54 25.00
N THR A 394 2.01 -3.87 25.00
CA THR A 394 1.78 -4.66 23.78
C THR A 394 0.30 -4.68 23.39
N LEU A 395 0.03 -4.89 22.10
CA LEU A 395 -1.33 -5.10 21.60
C LEU A 395 -2.01 -6.30 22.27
N GLN A 396 -1.26 -7.38 22.49
CA GLN A 396 -1.77 -8.57 23.16
C GLN A 396 -2.22 -8.24 24.59
N SER A 397 -1.40 -7.53 25.36
CA SER A 397 -1.77 -7.11 26.72
C SER A 397 -2.99 -6.21 26.73
N LEU A 398 -3.14 -5.30 25.75
CA LEU A 398 -4.34 -4.46 25.61
C LEU A 398 -5.60 -5.30 25.34
N LEU A 399 -5.49 -6.32 24.47
CA LEU A 399 -6.62 -7.20 24.16
C LEU A 399 -7.00 -8.09 25.36
N THR A 400 -6.02 -8.64 26.06
CA THR A 400 -6.24 -9.37 27.32
C THR A 400 -6.93 -8.47 28.34
N PHE A 401 -6.49 -7.22 28.48
CA PHE A 401 -7.16 -6.25 29.34
C PHE A 401 -8.62 -5.98 28.91
N TYR A 402 -8.89 -5.88 27.61
CA TYR A 402 -10.25 -5.70 27.13
C TYR A 402 -11.15 -6.91 27.45
N LYS A 403 -10.63 -8.14 27.26
CA LYS A 403 -11.37 -9.40 27.51
C LYS A 403 -11.80 -9.58 28.98
N GLY A 404 -11.03 -9.02 29.93
CA GLY A 404 -11.38 -9.05 31.36
C GLY A 404 -12.50 -8.08 31.76
N LEU A 405 -12.81 -7.06 30.95
CA LEU A 405 -13.88 -6.09 31.25
C LEU A 405 -15.25 -6.75 31.26
N GLY A 406 -16.05 -6.48 32.30
CA GLY A 406 -17.36 -7.06 32.50
C GLY A 406 -17.34 -8.51 33.01
N ARG A 407 -16.16 -9.15 33.07
CA ARG A 407 -15.97 -10.53 33.54
C ARG A 407 -15.17 -10.56 34.84
N GLU A 408 -13.90 -10.19 34.76
CA GLU A 408 -12.92 -10.25 35.86
C GLU A 408 -12.91 -8.96 36.68
N TYR A 409 -13.14 -7.82 36.01
CA TYR A 409 -13.18 -6.50 36.65
C TYR A 409 -14.18 -5.59 35.92
N MET A 410 -14.57 -4.51 36.61
CA MET A 410 -15.61 -3.58 36.15
C MET A 410 -16.89 -4.33 35.74
N HIS A 411 -17.47 -5.08 36.67
CA HIS A 411 -18.73 -5.79 36.45
C HIS A 411 -19.82 -4.80 35.98
N GLY A 412 -20.50 -5.15 34.89
CA GLY A 412 -21.45 -4.27 34.20
C GLY A 412 -20.83 -3.36 33.14
N TYR A 413 -19.57 -3.59 32.72
CA TYR A 413 -19.01 -2.93 31.54
C TYR A 413 -19.93 -3.11 30.32
N ASP A 414 -20.12 -2.01 29.61
CA ASP A 414 -20.93 -1.88 28.40
C ASP A 414 -20.14 -1.05 27.41
N GLY A 415 -19.68 -1.69 26.33
CA GLY A 415 -18.84 -1.07 25.30
C GLY A 415 -19.51 0.05 24.51
N SER A 416 -20.85 0.13 24.57
CA SER A 416 -21.65 1.16 23.89
C SER A 416 -21.82 2.43 24.73
N ARG A 417 -21.56 2.36 26.05
CA ARG A 417 -21.81 3.47 26.99
C ARG A 417 -20.59 3.94 27.74
N HIS A 418 -19.67 3.04 28.09
CA HIS A 418 -18.51 3.40 28.89
C HIS A 418 -17.42 4.05 28.06
N THR A 419 -17.04 5.25 28.51
CA THR A 419 -15.93 6.01 27.95
C THR A 419 -14.59 5.50 28.49
N THR A 420 -13.51 5.98 27.90
CA THR A 420 -12.17 5.70 28.41
C THR A 420 -11.99 6.27 29.82
N ALA A 421 -12.61 7.42 30.14
CA ALA A 421 -12.60 7.97 31.49
C ALA A 421 -13.24 7.02 32.51
N ASP A 422 -14.37 6.40 32.16
CA ASP A 422 -15.05 5.43 33.03
C ASP A 422 -14.17 4.20 33.28
N VAL A 423 -13.55 3.65 32.23
CA VAL A 423 -12.63 2.50 32.34
C VAL A 423 -11.38 2.86 33.16
N VAL A 424 -10.86 4.09 33.02
CA VAL A 424 -9.76 4.57 33.85
C VAL A 424 -10.14 4.54 35.34
N ARG A 425 -11.32 5.05 35.67
CA ARG A 425 -11.82 5.14 37.05
C ARG A 425 -12.20 3.80 37.66
N ARG A 426 -12.87 2.93 36.89
CA ARG A 426 -13.47 1.69 37.39
C ARG A 426 -12.63 0.43 37.18
N ALA A 427 -11.63 0.45 36.30
CA ALA A 427 -10.75 -0.70 36.06
C ALA A 427 -9.27 -0.34 36.27
N ILE A 428 -8.73 0.61 35.51
CA ILE A 428 -7.27 0.88 35.48
C ILE A 428 -6.74 1.33 36.85
N ILE A 429 -7.38 2.32 37.48
CA ILE A 429 -6.99 2.81 38.82
C ILE A 429 -7.11 1.70 39.88
N PRO A 430 -8.23 0.96 40.00
CA PRO A 430 -8.32 -0.18 40.92
C PRO A 430 -7.25 -1.26 40.70
N LEU A 431 -7.01 -1.68 39.46
CA LEU A 431 -6.07 -2.76 39.13
C LEU A 431 -4.59 -2.37 39.35
N SER A 432 -4.27 -1.08 39.24
CA SER A 432 -2.93 -0.55 39.52
C SER A 432 -2.74 -0.07 40.97
N ARG A 433 -3.79 -0.13 41.80
CA ARG A 433 -3.79 0.45 43.16
C ARG A 433 -2.69 -0.11 44.05
N GLY A 434 -2.48 -1.43 44.03
CA GLY A 434 -1.48 -2.08 44.88
C GLY A 434 -0.06 -1.65 44.58
N ALA A 435 0.24 -1.34 43.31
CA ALA A 435 1.56 -0.85 42.88
C ALA A 435 1.71 0.67 43.01
N GLY A 436 0.61 1.42 43.01
CA GLY A 436 0.66 2.89 42.98
C GLY A 436 1.36 3.45 41.73
N ALA A 437 1.38 2.67 40.64
CA ALA A 437 2.13 2.93 39.41
C ALA A 437 1.20 3.11 38.19
N ALA A 438 1.77 3.46 37.05
CA ALA A 438 1.06 3.38 35.77
C ALA A 438 0.63 1.94 35.50
N TYR A 439 -0.56 1.74 34.93
CA TYR A 439 -1.08 0.39 34.75
C TYR A 439 -0.32 -0.39 33.67
N SER A 440 0.30 0.28 32.70
CA SER A 440 1.21 -0.40 31.76
C SER A 440 2.39 -1.06 32.47
N CYS A 441 2.96 -0.47 33.53
CA CYS A 441 4.00 -1.12 34.35
C CYS A 441 3.48 -2.41 34.97
N VAL A 442 2.25 -2.42 35.50
CA VAL A 442 1.63 -3.62 36.07
C VAL A 442 1.39 -4.68 34.99
N MET A 443 0.82 -4.28 33.85
CA MET A 443 0.51 -5.18 32.72
C MET A 443 1.76 -5.80 32.08
N MET A 444 2.89 -5.09 32.13
CA MET A 444 4.16 -5.53 31.54
C MET A 444 5.13 -6.12 32.57
N GLY A 445 4.71 -6.30 33.83
CA GLY A 445 5.56 -6.86 34.88
C GLY A 445 6.80 -6.01 35.19
N ASP A 446 6.64 -4.68 35.14
CA ASP A 446 7.68 -3.66 35.30
C ASP A 446 8.84 -3.75 34.28
N VAL A 447 8.63 -4.48 33.18
CA VAL A 447 9.61 -4.56 32.09
C VAL A 447 9.53 -3.29 31.23
N PRO A 448 10.63 -2.52 31.09
CA PRO A 448 10.70 -1.37 30.19
C PRO A 448 10.29 -1.77 28.78
N THR A 449 9.22 -1.16 28.28
CA THR A 449 8.57 -1.49 27.01
C THR A 449 8.51 -0.25 26.13
N LYS A 450 9.50 -0.08 25.25
CA LYS A 450 9.51 1.06 24.34
C LYS A 450 8.35 0.99 23.32
N PRO A 451 7.47 1.99 23.27
CA PRO A 451 6.37 2.03 22.32
C PRO A 451 6.89 2.34 20.92
N LYS A 452 6.32 1.68 19.91
CA LYS A 452 6.54 2.03 18.50
C LYS A 452 5.55 3.10 18.02
N LYS A 453 4.46 3.32 18.76
CA LYS A 453 3.38 4.21 18.34
C LYS A 453 2.80 4.95 19.53
N MET A 454 2.59 6.26 19.40
CA MET A 454 1.72 7.01 20.31
C MET A 454 0.27 6.93 19.83
N VAL A 455 -0.68 6.83 20.75
CA VAL A 455 -2.11 6.89 20.43
C VAL A 455 -2.69 8.19 20.97
N THR A 456 -3.06 9.10 20.07
CA THR A 456 -3.80 10.32 20.40
C THR A 456 -5.29 9.98 20.40
N HIS A 457 -5.96 10.20 21.53
CA HIS A 457 -7.37 9.91 21.74
C HIS A 457 -7.99 10.86 22.77
N ALA A 458 -9.31 11.02 22.74
CA ALA A 458 -10.03 11.73 23.80
C ALA A 458 -10.57 10.75 24.84
N TRP A 459 -10.52 11.12 26.12
CA TRP A 459 -11.01 10.26 27.21
C TRP A 459 -12.54 10.11 27.25
N GLY A 460 -13.26 11.10 26.70
CA GLY A 460 -14.70 11.02 26.52
C GLY A 460 -15.14 10.06 25.41
N ASN A 461 -14.20 9.47 24.67
CA ASN A 461 -14.51 8.49 23.64
C ASN A 461 -14.82 7.13 24.29
N LEU A 462 -15.75 6.38 23.69
CA LEU A 462 -16.04 5.00 24.08
C LEU A 462 -14.74 4.18 24.12
N PHE A 463 -14.53 3.46 25.22
CA PHE A 463 -13.28 2.70 25.40
C PHE A 463 -13.12 1.60 24.34
N ARG A 464 -14.23 0.93 23.96
CA ARG A 464 -14.30 0.01 22.82
C ARG A 464 -13.72 0.60 21.54
N ASN A 465 -14.07 1.86 21.23
CA ASN A 465 -13.62 2.51 20.01
C ASN A 465 -12.11 2.81 20.03
N LEU A 466 -11.55 3.15 21.20
CA LEU A 466 -10.10 3.30 21.36
C LEU A 466 -9.37 1.98 21.07
N VAL A 467 -9.81 0.88 21.70
CA VAL A 467 -9.21 -0.44 21.47
C VAL A 467 -9.38 -0.89 20.03
N ALA A 468 -10.56 -0.67 19.44
CA ALA A 468 -10.83 -0.97 18.04
C ALA A 468 -9.90 -0.20 17.09
N ALA A 469 -9.66 1.09 17.34
CA ALA A 469 -8.75 1.91 16.55
C ALA A 469 -7.30 1.40 16.62
N VAL A 470 -6.84 0.97 17.79
CA VAL A 470 -5.50 0.39 17.99
C VAL A 470 -5.36 -0.96 17.25
N ILE A 471 -6.37 -1.82 17.34
CA ILE A 471 -6.40 -3.10 16.60
C ILE A 471 -6.47 -2.84 15.09
N ALA A 472 -7.31 -1.90 14.64
CA ALA A 472 -7.40 -1.49 13.25
C ALA A 472 -6.05 -0.98 12.72
N ASP A 473 -5.31 -0.22 13.53
CA ASP A 473 -3.95 0.18 13.18
C ASP A 473 -3.01 -1.01 13.01
N ALA A 474 -3.02 -1.95 13.96
CA ALA A 474 -2.19 -3.16 13.90
C ALA A 474 -2.50 -4.03 12.67
N LEU A 475 -3.79 -4.20 12.34
CA LEU A 475 -4.28 -5.03 11.24
C LEU A 475 -4.28 -4.30 9.88
N GLY A 476 -3.84 -3.05 9.83
CA GLY A 476 -3.80 -2.25 8.60
C GLY A 476 -5.19 -1.87 8.06
N GLU A 477 -6.19 -1.78 8.93
CA GLU A 477 -7.53 -1.30 8.62
C GLU A 477 -7.60 0.23 8.69
N ALA A 478 -8.29 0.84 7.73
CA ALA A 478 -8.50 2.29 7.69
C ALA A 478 -9.66 2.71 8.60
N GLU A 479 -10.64 1.84 8.77
CA GLU A 479 -11.86 2.03 9.53
C GLU A 479 -11.90 1.03 10.68
N TYR A 480 -12.46 1.43 11.83
CA TYR A 480 -12.50 0.54 13.00
C TYR A 480 -13.92 0.10 13.40
N ALA A 481 -14.99 0.53 12.71
CA ALA A 481 -16.36 0.12 13.03
C ALA A 481 -16.53 -1.40 13.11
N MET A 482 -16.03 -2.12 12.11
CA MET A 482 -16.09 -3.58 12.07
C MET A 482 -15.26 -4.25 13.17
N VAL A 483 -14.12 -3.65 13.52
CA VAL A 483 -13.28 -4.12 14.63
C VAL A 483 -14.01 -3.90 15.96
N ALA A 484 -14.68 -2.76 16.14
CA ALA A 484 -15.48 -2.47 17.32
C ALA A 484 -16.65 -3.45 17.46
N TYR A 485 -17.31 -3.80 16.35
CA TYR A 485 -18.34 -4.83 16.32
C TYR A 485 -17.78 -6.18 16.79
N LEU A 486 -16.64 -6.63 16.26
CA LEU A 486 -16.02 -7.89 16.67
C LEU A 486 -15.57 -7.89 18.13
N LEU A 487 -15.11 -6.76 18.67
CA LEU A 487 -14.77 -6.68 20.10
C LEU A 487 -15.95 -7.04 21.02
N GLU A 488 -17.19 -6.77 20.59
CA GLU A 488 -18.39 -7.09 21.38
C GLU A 488 -18.93 -8.49 21.11
N HIS A 489 -18.78 -9.00 19.88
CA HIS A 489 -19.48 -10.21 19.44
C HIS A 489 -18.56 -11.43 19.26
N ASP A 490 -17.30 -11.22 18.88
CA ASP A 490 -16.34 -12.28 18.57
C ASP A 490 -14.89 -11.80 18.73
N VAL A 491 -14.49 -11.56 19.97
CA VAL A 491 -13.13 -11.10 20.31
C VAL A 491 -12.06 -12.14 20.01
N GLU A 492 -12.41 -13.43 20.02
CA GLU A 492 -11.51 -14.54 19.71
C GLU A 492 -11.09 -14.52 18.23
N GLN A 493 -12.00 -14.13 17.33
CA GLN A 493 -11.66 -13.95 15.93
C GLN A 493 -10.64 -12.82 15.71
N LEU A 494 -10.72 -11.73 16.47
CA LEU A 494 -9.71 -10.66 16.45
C LEU A 494 -8.36 -11.13 16.99
N GLU A 495 -8.37 -11.90 18.09
CA GLU A 495 -7.15 -12.49 18.66
C GLU A 495 -6.47 -13.42 17.65
N SER A 496 -7.24 -14.28 16.98
CA SER A 496 -6.73 -15.12 15.89
C SER A 496 -6.09 -14.29 14.79
N TRP A 497 -6.74 -13.21 14.34
CA TRP A 497 -6.19 -12.35 13.30
C TRP A 497 -4.91 -11.63 13.72
N ILE A 498 -4.83 -11.19 14.97
CA ILE A 498 -3.63 -10.56 15.53
C ILE A 498 -2.48 -11.56 15.58
N ASN A 499 -2.75 -12.81 15.97
CA ASN A 499 -1.78 -13.89 16.02
C ASN A 499 -1.31 -14.29 14.61
N ASP A 500 -2.24 -14.47 13.68
CA ASP A 500 -1.95 -14.81 12.28
C ASP A 500 -1.14 -13.70 11.58
N ALA A 501 -1.39 -12.44 11.93
CA ALA A 501 -0.65 -11.29 11.43
C ALA A 501 0.73 -11.11 12.11
N GLY A 502 1.01 -11.82 13.20
CA GLY A 502 2.19 -11.63 14.03
C GLY A 502 2.25 -10.24 14.67
N LYS A 503 1.10 -9.68 15.06
CA LYS A 503 0.96 -8.29 15.52
C LYS A 503 0.76 -8.12 17.02
N GLY A 504 0.62 -9.20 17.78
CA GLY A 504 0.44 -9.14 19.24
C GLY A 504 1.55 -8.37 19.97
N GLY A 505 2.79 -8.43 19.47
CA GLY A 505 3.95 -7.73 20.03
C GLY A 505 4.14 -6.28 19.57
N GLU A 506 3.23 -5.70 18.79
CA GLU A 506 3.28 -4.26 18.50
C GLU A 506 3.05 -3.46 19.78
N THR A 507 3.88 -2.45 20.04
CA THR A 507 3.86 -1.68 21.28
C THR A 507 3.29 -0.28 21.07
N TYR A 508 2.42 0.14 21.98
CA TYR A 508 1.69 1.40 21.94
C TYR A 508 1.90 2.17 23.24
N TRP A 509 1.93 3.50 23.12
CA TRP A 509 1.84 4.43 24.23
C TRP A 509 0.43 5.04 24.23
N ILE A 510 -0.35 4.74 25.26
CA ILE A 510 -1.73 5.19 25.41
C ILE A 510 -1.82 5.88 26.77
N CYS A 511 -2.10 7.18 26.79
CA CYS A 511 -2.00 7.99 28.03
C CYS A 511 -2.81 7.41 29.20
N ALA A 512 -3.98 6.81 28.94
CA ALA A 512 -4.80 6.15 29.96
C ALA A 512 -4.06 5.02 30.73
N PHE A 513 -3.12 4.33 30.07
CA PHE A 513 -2.36 3.21 30.63
C PHE A 513 -0.94 3.62 31.07
N CYS A 514 -0.29 4.47 30.29
CA CYS A 514 1.15 4.78 30.43
C CYS A 514 1.43 5.88 31.47
N VAL A 515 0.44 6.72 31.75
CA VAL A 515 0.53 7.73 32.81
C VAL A 515 0.11 7.12 34.15
N ASN A 516 0.82 7.48 35.21
CA ASN A 516 0.48 7.11 36.56
C ASN A 516 -0.77 7.88 37.01
N GLN A 517 -1.94 7.27 36.78
CA GLN A 517 -3.23 7.84 37.16
C GLN A 517 -3.33 8.11 38.66
N HIS A 518 -2.51 7.44 39.49
CA HIS A 518 -2.48 7.69 40.93
C HIS A 518 -1.82 9.00 41.31
N ARG A 519 -0.89 9.51 40.51
CA ARG A 519 -0.25 10.83 40.70
C ARG A 519 -0.98 11.94 39.96
N GLY A 520 -1.80 11.61 38.96
CA GLY A 520 -2.59 12.60 38.22
C GLY A 520 -3.97 12.85 38.83
N ILE A 521 -4.87 11.87 38.72
CA ILE A 521 -6.31 12.10 38.86
C ILE A 521 -7.00 11.25 39.92
N CYS A 522 -6.36 10.22 40.45
CA CYS A 522 -7.00 9.36 41.46
C CYS A 522 -7.24 10.13 42.77
N GLY A 523 -8.10 9.64 43.66
CA GLY A 523 -8.35 10.23 44.97
C GLY A 523 -9.28 11.44 45.02
N SER A 524 -9.75 11.95 43.87
CA SER A 524 -10.84 12.92 43.81
C SER A 524 -11.76 12.66 42.61
N ASN A 525 -13.03 13.05 42.72
CA ASN A 525 -13.99 13.08 41.62
C ASN A 525 -14.68 14.47 41.60
N PRO A 526 -13.94 15.54 41.24
CA PRO A 526 -14.40 16.92 41.43
C PRO A 526 -15.61 17.28 40.57
N TYR A 527 -15.82 16.56 39.46
CA TYR A 527 -16.94 16.79 38.54
C TYR A 527 -18.18 15.93 38.87
N ASN A 528 -18.11 15.14 39.96
CA ASN A 528 -19.15 14.19 40.33
C ASN A 528 -19.52 13.28 39.14
N ASP A 529 -18.49 12.85 38.40
CA ASP A 529 -18.66 11.97 37.25
C ASP A 529 -19.32 10.67 37.71
N ARG A 530 -20.31 10.22 36.94
CA ARG A 530 -21.11 9.04 37.23
C ARG A 530 -20.89 7.98 36.18
N ASP A 531 -20.90 6.74 36.65
CA ASP A 531 -20.96 5.59 35.79
C ASP A 531 -22.19 5.66 34.89
N PRO A 532 -22.04 5.60 33.56
CA PRO A 532 -23.13 5.85 32.64
C PRO A 532 -24.20 4.77 32.71
N VAL A 533 -23.89 3.55 33.16
CA VAL A 533 -24.84 2.43 33.20
C VAL A 533 -25.59 2.36 34.53
N THR A 534 -24.85 2.41 35.63
CA THR A 534 -25.40 2.25 36.99
C THR A 534 -25.85 3.57 37.61
N GLY A 535 -25.40 4.72 37.09
CA GLY A 535 -25.63 6.04 37.67
C GLY A 535 -24.85 6.32 38.96
N ALA A 536 -24.06 5.35 39.42
CA ALA A 536 -23.25 5.47 40.64
C ALA A 536 -22.13 6.49 40.44
N VAL A 537 -21.82 7.27 41.47
CA VAL A 537 -20.68 8.19 41.44
C VAL A 537 -19.40 7.36 41.42
N HIS A 538 -18.44 7.72 40.55
CA HIS A 538 -17.15 7.02 40.51
C HIS A 538 -16.43 7.12 41.85
N GLU A 539 -16.03 5.98 42.40
CA GLU A 539 -15.30 5.90 43.67
C GLU A 539 -13.94 6.59 43.58
N THR A 540 -13.55 7.23 44.69
CA THR A 540 -12.23 7.83 44.83
C THR A 540 -11.24 6.81 45.37
N CYS A 541 -10.07 6.69 44.73
CA CYS A 541 -9.02 5.80 45.20
C CYS A 541 -8.42 6.27 46.55
N PRO A 542 -8.33 5.40 47.58
CA PRO A 542 -7.84 5.77 48.90
C PRO A 542 -6.31 5.66 49.05
N CYS A 543 -5.54 5.60 47.95
CA CYS A 543 -4.10 5.31 48.01
C CYS A 543 -3.26 6.41 48.69
N GLY A 544 -3.82 7.60 48.92
CA GLY A 544 -3.14 8.71 49.61
C GLY A 544 -1.96 9.32 48.85
N LEU A 545 -1.65 8.85 47.63
CA LEU A 545 -0.56 9.38 46.83
C LEU A 545 -0.80 10.85 46.48
N GLN A 546 0.21 11.68 46.75
CA GLN A 546 0.20 13.11 46.44
C GLN A 546 0.01 13.32 44.93
N LYS A 547 -0.88 14.26 44.58
CA LYS A 547 -1.09 14.66 43.18
C LYS A 547 0.01 15.61 42.73
N ALA A 548 0.49 15.40 41.51
CA ALA A 548 1.48 16.25 40.87
C ALA A 548 0.84 16.99 39.69
N PHE A 549 0.53 18.26 39.92
CA PHE A 549 0.03 19.20 38.91
C PHE A 549 1.19 20.00 38.30
N ASN A 550 0.90 20.82 37.26
CA ASN A 550 1.92 21.56 36.50
C ASN A 550 2.83 22.45 37.37
N ASP A 551 2.36 22.88 38.55
CA ASP A 551 3.00 23.77 39.51
C ASP A 551 3.38 23.08 40.84
N THR A 552 3.28 21.75 40.91
CA THR A 552 3.65 21.00 42.12
C THR A 552 5.17 20.82 42.20
N ALA A 553 5.77 21.24 43.32
CA ALA A 553 7.21 21.03 43.56
C ALA A 553 7.61 19.53 43.55
N PRO A 554 8.84 19.19 43.14
CA PRO A 554 9.91 20.08 42.71
C PRO A 554 9.68 20.66 41.30
N LEU A 555 10.05 21.93 41.12
CA LEU A 555 9.90 22.66 39.87
C LEU A 555 11.24 22.76 39.13
N CYS A 556 11.19 22.72 37.81
CA CYS A 556 12.31 23.13 36.96
C CYS A 556 12.51 24.65 37.02
N GLU A 557 13.62 25.13 36.44
CA GLU A 557 13.93 26.56 36.33
C GLU A 557 12.84 27.37 35.58
N ASP A 558 12.10 26.71 34.70
CA ASP A 558 10.97 27.27 33.96
C ASP A 558 9.63 27.23 34.72
N GLY A 559 9.65 26.79 35.98
CA GLY A 559 8.47 26.73 36.86
C GLY A 559 7.60 25.49 36.64
N ARG A 560 7.94 24.56 35.74
CA ARG A 560 7.16 23.34 35.51
C ARG A 560 7.51 22.23 36.50
N SER A 561 6.50 21.54 36.99
CA SER A 561 6.65 20.39 37.89
C SER A 561 7.40 19.23 37.23
N ILE A 562 8.44 18.74 37.90
CA ILE A 562 9.18 17.54 37.53
C ILE A 562 8.31 16.29 37.71
N ASP A 563 7.46 16.26 38.73
CA ASP A 563 6.63 15.08 39.05
C ASP A 563 5.34 14.98 38.24
N CYS A 564 4.85 16.09 37.66
CA CYS A 564 3.68 16.04 36.80
C CYS A 564 4.01 15.30 35.50
N GLU A 565 3.36 14.17 35.22
CA GLU A 565 3.65 13.38 34.01
C GLU A 565 2.99 13.97 32.75
N MET A 566 1.89 14.72 32.92
CA MET A 566 1.09 15.25 31.80
C MET A 566 1.78 16.39 31.05
N ASN A 567 2.65 17.15 31.72
CA ASN A 567 3.38 18.27 31.11
C ASN A 567 4.63 17.83 30.30
N LYS A 568 4.86 16.52 30.16
CA LYS A 568 6.02 15.90 29.48
C LYS A 568 5.69 15.23 28.15
N PHE A 569 4.43 15.26 27.71
CA PHE A 569 4.02 14.51 26.51
C PHE A 569 4.77 14.98 25.26
N ASP A 570 4.92 16.30 25.08
CA ASP A 570 5.71 16.89 23.98
C ASP A 570 7.16 16.37 23.98
N ASP A 571 7.79 16.27 25.15
CA ASP A 571 9.17 15.81 25.30
C ASP A 571 9.31 14.29 25.08
N VAL A 572 8.35 13.50 25.56
CA VAL A 572 8.27 12.06 25.29
C VAL A 572 8.12 11.81 23.78
N MET A 573 7.24 12.55 23.12
CA MET A 573 7.06 12.49 21.67
C MET A 573 8.34 12.86 20.93
N ALA A 574 8.96 13.99 21.28
CA ALA A 574 10.19 14.47 20.68
C ALA A 574 11.32 13.45 20.80
N MET A 575 11.53 12.93 22.01
CA MET A 575 12.57 11.95 22.28
C MET A 575 12.34 10.64 21.53
N LEU A 576 11.13 10.07 21.57
CA LEU A 576 10.83 8.81 20.86
C LEU A 576 10.90 8.99 19.35
N ALA A 577 10.47 10.15 18.82
CA ALA A 577 10.54 10.47 17.40
C ALA A 577 12.00 10.62 16.92
N ALA A 578 12.86 11.21 17.74
CA ALA A 578 14.28 11.41 17.48
C ALA A 578 15.09 10.11 17.62
N THR A 579 14.80 9.28 18.62
CA THR A 579 15.58 8.06 18.93
C THR A 579 15.13 6.83 18.13
N SER A 580 13.90 6.80 17.63
CA SER A 580 13.38 5.68 16.84
C SER A 580 12.84 6.15 15.49
N LYS A 581 13.43 5.68 14.39
CA LYS A 581 12.98 6.02 13.01
C LYS A 581 11.60 5.49 12.69
N ASP A 582 11.19 4.43 13.37
CA ASP A 582 9.91 3.75 13.16
C ASP A 582 8.82 4.22 14.10
N TYR A 583 9.09 5.19 14.99
CA TYR A 583 8.07 5.74 15.88
C TYR A 583 7.01 6.54 15.12
N LYS A 584 5.73 6.29 15.36
CA LYS A 584 4.58 6.85 14.65
C LYS A 584 3.51 7.37 15.61
N GLN A 585 2.52 8.07 15.09
CA GLN A 585 1.30 8.43 15.81
C GLN A 585 0.09 7.74 15.17
N VAL A 586 -0.79 7.20 16.01
CA VAL A 586 -2.12 6.72 15.65
C VAL A 586 -3.13 7.71 16.21
N VAL A 587 -4.02 8.22 15.37
CA VAL A 587 -5.06 9.18 15.77
C VAL A 587 -6.39 8.44 15.79
N ALA A 588 -6.87 8.11 17.00
CA ALA A 588 -8.11 7.36 17.21
C ALA A 588 -9.31 8.31 17.28
N ILE A 589 -9.92 8.61 16.13
CA ILE A 589 -11.01 9.59 16.00
C ILE A 589 -12.34 8.92 16.29
N ASP A 590 -13.07 9.42 17.28
CA ASP A 590 -14.41 8.93 17.62
C ASP A 590 -15.47 9.27 16.56
N GLN A 591 -16.63 8.61 16.67
CA GLN A 591 -17.75 8.76 15.76
C GLN A 591 -18.28 10.20 15.66
N GLU A 592 -18.19 10.96 16.75
CA GLU A 592 -18.63 12.36 16.84
C GLU A 592 -17.48 13.34 16.60
N PHE A 593 -16.28 12.85 16.29
CA PHE A 593 -15.08 13.65 16.08
C PHE A 593 -14.73 14.57 17.27
N LYS A 594 -15.18 14.22 18.48
CA LYS A 594 -14.91 14.93 19.74
C LYS A 594 -13.42 15.04 20.04
N LEU A 595 -12.58 14.16 19.49
CA LEU A 595 -11.12 14.31 19.52
C LEU A 595 -10.67 15.73 19.12
N PHE A 596 -11.27 16.31 18.08
CA PHE A 596 -10.89 17.66 17.61
C PHE A 596 -11.49 18.79 18.44
N THR A 597 -12.33 18.49 19.43
CA THR A 597 -12.76 19.47 20.44
C THR A 597 -11.78 19.56 21.60
N ARG A 598 -10.74 18.71 21.65
CA ARG A 598 -9.78 18.64 22.75
C ARG A 598 -8.47 19.32 22.36
N ALA A 599 -8.14 20.42 23.05
CA ALA A 599 -6.96 21.23 22.75
C ALA A 599 -5.67 20.39 22.77
N TRP A 600 -5.51 19.53 23.79
CA TRP A 600 -4.38 18.61 23.92
C TRP A 600 -4.24 17.65 22.73
N CYS A 601 -5.33 17.03 22.26
CA CYS A 601 -5.27 16.09 21.15
C CYS A 601 -4.85 16.77 19.84
N VAL A 602 -5.27 18.02 19.63
CA VAL A 602 -4.90 18.81 18.46
C VAL A 602 -3.47 19.32 18.54
N ALA A 603 -3.01 19.71 19.73
CA ALA A 603 -1.62 20.03 19.97
C ALA A 603 -0.72 18.83 19.65
N GLU A 604 -1.03 17.63 20.17
CA GLU A 604 -0.30 16.38 19.84
C GLU A 604 -0.27 16.10 18.33
N LEU A 605 -1.38 16.34 17.62
CA LEU A 605 -1.45 16.14 16.18
C LEU A 605 -0.51 17.09 15.42
N ALA A 606 -0.48 18.36 15.81
CA ALA A 606 0.38 19.36 15.21
C ALA A 606 1.86 19.08 15.52
N THR A 607 2.18 18.81 16.80
CA THR A 607 3.53 18.46 17.27
C THR A 607 4.09 17.25 16.51
N ALA A 608 3.31 16.18 16.35
CA ALA A 608 3.73 15.02 15.57
C ALA A 608 4.05 15.37 14.11
N SER A 609 3.24 16.24 13.48
CA SER A 609 3.45 16.68 12.10
C SER A 609 4.72 17.51 11.94
N GLU A 610 4.95 18.45 12.86
CA GLU A 610 6.14 19.31 12.90
C GLU A 610 7.43 18.51 13.11
N MET A 611 7.35 17.39 13.85
CA MET A 611 8.46 16.45 14.03
C MET A 611 8.67 15.52 12.83
N GLY A 612 7.80 15.57 11.82
CA GLY A 612 7.82 14.62 10.70
C GLY A 612 7.52 13.18 11.15
N MET A 613 6.73 12.98 12.20
CA MET A 613 6.26 11.64 12.57
C MET A 613 5.27 11.14 11.51
N ALA A 614 5.30 9.84 11.20
CA ALA A 614 4.25 9.25 10.38
C ALA A 614 2.96 9.20 11.23
N GLN A 615 1.86 9.67 10.66
CA GLN A 615 0.56 9.75 11.34
C GLN A 615 -0.44 8.85 10.61
N THR A 616 -1.08 7.92 11.32
CA THR A 616 -2.16 7.09 10.79
C THR A 616 -3.46 7.46 11.47
N VAL A 617 -4.45 7.87 10.68
CA VAL A 617 -5.79 8.17 11.19
C VAL A 617 -6.65 6.91 11.17
N LYS A 618 -7.38 6.68 12.25
CA LYS A 618 -8.39 5.63 12.39
C LYS A 618 -9.71 6.31 12.69
N VAL A 619 -10.62 6.26 11.72
CA VAL A 619 -12.00 6.76 11.87
C VAL A 619 -12.94 5.59 12.09
N HIS A 620 -14.08 5.85 12.74
CA HIS A 620 -15.11 4.83 12.94
C HIS A 620 -15.52 4.22 11.61
N SER A 621 -16.09 5.05 10.75
CA SER A 621 -16.45 4.67 9.39
C SER A 621 -16.36 5.87 8.47
N ARG A 622 -16.28 5.64 7.17
CA ARG A 622 -16.24 6.73 6.23
C ARG A 622 -17.46 7.64 6.25
N ARG A 623 -18.64 7.07 6.47
CA ARG A 623 -19.89 7.82 6.61
C ARG A 623 -19.78 8.88 7.71
N THR A 624 -19.12 8.55 8.82
CA THR A 624 -18.91 9.48 9.93
C THR A 624 -17.97 10.63 9.55
N LEU A 625 -16.92 10.35 8.78
CA LEU A 625 -16.03 11.40 8.26
C LEU A 625 -16.75 12.34 7.29
N ASP A 626 -17.52 11.78 6.35
CA ASP A 626 -18.23 12.58 5.35
C ASP A 626 -19.31 13.46 6.02
N LYS A 627 -20.01 12.94 7.05
CA LYS A 627 -20.97 13.72 7.88
C LYS A 627 -20.32 14.89 8.64
N ASN A 628 -19.08 14.72 9.12
CA ASN A 628 -18.39 15.73 9.93
C ASN A 628 -17.45 16.64 9.11
N THR A 629 -17.28 16.40 7.81
CA THR A 629 -16.33 17.13 6.95
C THR A 629 -16.54 18.65 6.97
N SER A 630 -17.78 19.13 6.94
CA SER A 630 -18.08 20.56 6.97
C SER A 630 -17.67 21.21 8.30
N TRP A 631 -18.02 20.58 9.42
CA TRP A 631 -17.64 21.03 10.76
C TRP A 631 -16.12 21.01 10.95
N LEU A 632 -15.44 19.97 10.46
CA LEU A 632 -13.97 19.89 10.48
C LEU A 632 -13.30 21.04 9.72
N GLY A 633 -13.91 21.53 8.64
CA GLY A 633 -13.44 22.71 7.91
C GLY A 633 -13.54 24.02 8.71
N ALA A 634 -14.39 24.06 9.73
CA ALA A 634 -14.61 25.21 10.60
C ALA A 634 -13.78 25.19 11.88
N LEU A 635 -12.97 24.16 12.14
CA LEU A 635 -12.19 24.02 13.38
C LEU A 635 -11.30 25.23 13.69
N ARG A 636 -11.27 25.57 14.98
CA ARG A 636 -10.44 26.62 15.57
C ARG A 636 -9.88 26.17 16.91
N ILE A 637 -8.57 26.29 17.11
CA ILE A 637 -7.89 25.89 18.35
C ILE A 637 -8.40 26.67 19.57
N GLU A 638 -8.84 27.91 19.36
CA GLU A 638 -9.36 28.80 20.40
C GLU A 638 -10.73 28.33 20.96
N GLU A 639 -11.46 27.50 20.22
CA GLU A 639 -12.78 26.98 20.60
C GLU A 639 -12.69 25.60 21.27
N MET A 640 -11.48 25.05 21.36
CA MET A 640 -11.24 23.73 21.93
C MET A 640 -11.23 23.77 23.46
N ARG A 641 -11.48 22.61 24.06
CA ARG A 641 -11.68 22.44 25.50
C ARG A 641 -10.59 21.55 26.08
N ALA A 642 -10.24 21.81 27.33
CA ALA A 642 -9.53 20.88 28.19
C ALA A 642 -10.33 20.68 29.48
N THR A 643 -9.97 19.66 30.25
CA THR A 643 -10.61 19.42 31.55
C THR A 643 -10.33 20.57 32.51
N ARG A 644 -9.13 21.16 32.40
CA ARG A 644 -8.69 22.34 33.16
C ARG A 644 -8.55 23.53 32.20
N PRO A 645 -9.23 24.67 32.43
CA PRO A 645 -9.13 25.83 31.55
C PRO A 645 -7.70 26.37 31.38
N GLU A 646 -6.88 26.28 32.42
CA GLU A 646 -5.46 26.67 32.42
C GLU A 646 -4.65 25.89 31.38
N ASP A 647 -4.99 24.62 31.13
CA ASP A 647 -4.32 23.85 30.08
C ASP A 647 -4.58 24.43 28.68
N VAL A 648 -5.78 24.96 28.43
CA VAL A 648 -6.10 25.64 27.16
C VAL A 648 -5.26 26.90 27.04
N ALA A 649 -5.14 27.67 28.11
CA ALA A 649 -4.31 28.87 28.15
C ALA A 649 -2.83 28.53 27.90
N ASP A 650 -2.30 27.48 28.52
CA ASP A 650 -0.92 27.01 28.33
C ASP A 650 -0.67 26.57 26.88
N ILE A 651 -1.61 25.84 26.26
CA ILE A 651 -1.51 25.44 24.86
C ILE A 651 -1.57 26.67 23.94
N LEU A 652 -2.50 27.59 24.16
CA LEU A 652 -2.62 28.81 23.35
C LEU A 652 -1.39 29.71 23.51
N ALA A 653 -0.79 29.78 24.70
CA ALA A 653 0.43 30.53 24.95
C ALA A 653 1.64 29.98 24.18
N LYS A 654 1.68 28.66 23.92
CA LYS A 654 2.71 28.05 23.05
C LYS A 654 2.52 28.39 21.57
N ILE A 655 1.31 28.77 21.14
CA ILE A 655 0.99 29.04 19.74
C ILE A 655 1.17 30.53 19.44
N LYS A 656 2.27 30.87 18.74
CA LYS A 656 2.60 32.27 18.40
C LYS A 656 1.57 32.96 17.50
N ASP A 657 0.94 32.21 16.59
CA ASP A 657 -0.03 32.70 15.61
C ASP A 657 -1.14 31.66 15.44
N THR A 658 -2.29 31.90 16.09
CA THR A 658 -3.43 30.97 16.08
C THR A 658 -4.08 30.87 14.70
N VAL A 659 -4.04 31.94 13.89
CA VAL A 659 -4.60 31.92 12.53
C VAL A 659 -3.77 31.00 11.64
N LYS A 660 -2.45 31.17 11.65
CA LYS A 660 -1.52 30.29 10.91
C LYS A 660 -1.60 28.85 11.41
N PHE A 661 -1.73 28.64 12.71
CA PHE A 661 -1.92 27.31 13.29
C PHE A 661 -3.20 26.66 12.76
N ASN A 662 -4.33 27.36 12.80
CA ASN A 662 -5.61 26.85 12.30
C ASN A 662 -5.56 26.51 10.80
N LEU A 663 -4.91 27.35 9.98
CA LEU A 663 -4.70 27.06 8.56
C LEU A 663 -3.83 25.82 8.37
N SER A 664 -2.75 25.69 9.13
CA SER A 664 -1.84 24.54 9.07
C SER A 664 -2.52 23.25 9.53
N LEU A 665 -3.36 23.32 10.55
CA LEU A 665 -4.19 22.21 11.02
C LEU A 665 -5.18 21.75 9.95
N LYS A 666 -5.87 22.68 9.29
CA LYS A 666 -6.79 22.36 8.19
C LYS A 666 -6.07 21.72 7.01
N ALA A 667 -4.92 22.27 6.61
CA ALA A 667 -4.08 21.66 5.58
C ALA A 667 -3.61 20.25 5.99
N LEU A 668 -3.17 20.07 7.23
CA LEU A 668 -2.79 18.77 7.76
C LEU A 668 -3.94 17.76 7.65
N LEU A 669 -5.15 18.14 8.07
CA LEU A 669 -6.33 17.26 8.02
C LEU A 669 -6.74 16.95 6.58
N PHE A 670 -6.94 17.96 5.75
CA PHE A 670 -7.60 17.83 4.44
C PHE A 670 -6.67 17.58 3.26
N GLU A 671 -5.37 17.87 3.39
CA GLU A 671 -4.39 17.67 2.32
C GLU A 671 -3.46 16.50 2.60
N LYS A 672 -3.26 16.12 3.87
CA LYS A 672 -2.36 15.02 4.24
C LYS A 672 -3.10 13.83 4.84
N LEU A 673 -3.76 14.01 5.98
CA LEU A 673 -4.29 12.89 6.76
C LEU A 673 -5.51 12.24 6.09
N PHE A 674 -6.57 13.00 5.82
CA PHE A 674 -7.76 12.44 5.16
C PHE A 674 -7.51 12.02 3.71
N PRO A 675 -6.68 12.72 2.92
CA PRO A 675 -6.26 12.20 1.63
C PRO A 675 -5.48 10.91 1.77
N SER A 676 -4.44 10.80 2.60
CA SER A 676 -3.72 9.52 2.76
C SER A 676 -4.63 8.37 3.18
N TRP A 677 -5.70 8.69 3.93
CA TRP A 677 -6.75 7.75 4.29
C TRP A 677 -7.73 7.43 3.14
N ARG A 678 -8.04 8.41 2.25
CA ARG A 678 -8.93 8.27 1.08
C ARG A 678 -8.24 7.73 -0.17
N SER A 679 -6.99 8.13 -0.40
CA SER A 679 -6.14 7.83 -1.54
C SER A 679 -5.45 6.52 -1.27
N LEU A 680 -6.01 5.45 -1.82
CA LEU A 680 -5.35 4.16 -1.78
C LEU A 680 -4.10 4.23 -2.63
N GLU A 681 -2.94 4.05 -2.03
CA GLU A 681 -1.73 3.73 -2.75
C GLU A 681 -1.95 2.41 -3.53
N MET A 682 -1.24 2.21 -4.63
CA MET A 682 -1.36 1.00 -5.46
C MET A 682 -1.05 -0.31 -4.68
N THR A 683 -0.17 -0.24 -3.69
CA THR A 683 0.09 -1.31 -2.72
C THR A 683 -1.14 -1.60 -1.85
N ASP A 684 -1.92 -0.57 -1.53
CA ASP A 684 -3.13 -0.70 -0.72
C ASP A 684 -4.34 -1.23 -1.47
N GLN A 685 -4.36 -1.19 -2.81
CA GLN A 685 -5.45 -1.79 -3.58
C GLN A 685 -5.56 -3.30 -3.34
N MET A 686 -4.43 -4.01 -3.35
CA MET A 686 -4.40 -5.44 -3.03
C MET A 686 -4.58 -5.73 -1.56
N ASN A 687 -4.01 -4.87 -0.70
CA ASN A 687 -4.29 -4.98 0.73
C ASN A 687 -5.78 -4.84 1.01
N ARG A 688 -6.46 -3.93 0.30
CA ARG A 688 -7.89 -3.69 0.45
C ARG A 688 -8.73 -4.84 -0.08
N ALA A 689 -8.38 -5.39 -1.24
CA ALA A 689 -9.05 -6.59 -1.75
C ALA A 689 -8.92 -7.75 -0.76
N GLY A 690 -7.75 -7.94 -0.14
CA GLY A 690 -7.59 -8.95 0.90
C GLY A 690 -8.37 -8.65 2.17
N ARG A 691 -8.44 -7.40 2.62
CA ARG A 691 -9.32 -7.00 3.75
C ARG A 691 -10.79 -7.26 3.46
N ILE A 692 -11.28 -6.87 2.27
CA ILE A 692 -12.64 -7.16 1.82
C ILE A 692 -12.89 -8.67 1.81
N ALA A 693 -11.96 -9.45 1.27
CA ALA A 693 -12.04 -10.90 1.28
C ALA A 693 -12.10 -11.48 2.70
N ARG A 694 -11.27 -10.97 3.63
CA ARG A 694 -11.28 -11.34 5.05
C ARG A 694 -12.65 -11.08 5.68
N TRP A 695 -13.20 -9.88 5.49
CA TRP A 695 -14.53 -9.52 6.00
C TRP A 695 -15.65 -10.35 5.38
N GLN A 696 -15.57 -10.63 4.07
CA GLN A 696 -16.55 -11.47 3.39
C GLN A 696 -16.53 -12.91 3.92
N GLN A 697 -15.34 -13.46 4.19
CA GLN A 697 -15.21 -14.79 4.78
C GLN A 697 -15.76 -14.86 6.20
N PHE A 698 -15.49 -13.83 7.00
CA PHE A 698 -16.08 -13.71 8.32
C PHE A 698 -17.62 -13.63 8.22
N SER A 699 -18.15 -12.77 7.35
CA SER A 699 -19.60 -12.63 7.10
C SER A 699 -20.26 -13.97 6.76
N ARG A 700 -19.62 -14.79 5.91
CA ARG A 700 -20.11 -16.14 5.58
C ARG A 700 -20.22 -17.06 6.78
N LYS A 701 -19.21 -17.05 7.65
CA LYS A 701 -19.23 -17.85 8.88
C LYS A 701 -20.30 -17.34 9.86
N ALA A 702 -20.54 -16.04 9.89
CA ALA A 702 -21.48 -15.37 10.79
C ALA A 702 -22.93 -15.31 10.28
N GLY A 703 -23.25 -15.82 9.07
CA GLY A 703 -24.62 -15.82 8.53
C GLY A 703 -24.99 -14.65 7.61
N ASP A 704 -24.08 -14.26 6.72
CA ASP A 704 -24.17 -13.38 5.52
C ASP A 704 -24.76 -11.95 5.65
N GLN A 705 -25.66 -11.63 6.60
CA GLN A 705 -26.34 -10.33 6.63
C GLN A 705 -25.78 -9.33 7.66
N LEU A 706 -25.15 -9.80 8.72
CA LEU A 706 -24.90 -8.94 9.90
C LEU A 706 -23.72 -7.98 9.71
N VAL A 707 -22.70 -8.40 8.96
CA VAL A 707 -21.40 -7.71 8.88
C VAL A 707 -21.43 -6.49 7.96
N TRP A 708 -22.13 -6.56 6.83
CA TRP A 708 -22.14 -5.46 5.87
C TRP A 708 -23.19 -4.40 6.22
N LYS A 709 -24.35 -4.81 6.77
CA LYS A 709 -25.39 -3.88 7.25
C LYS A 709 -24.93 -3.05 8.45
N THR A 710 -24.17 -3.64 9.38
CA THR A 710 -23.64 -2.91 10.54
C THR A 710 -22.67 -1.79 10.17
N SER A 711 -22.00 -1.86 9.02
CA SER A 711 -21.13 -0.77 8.57
C SER A 711 -21.90 0.50 8.16
N GLU A 712 -23.17 0.36 7.80
CA GLU A 712 -24.02 1.48 7.39
C GLU A 712 -24.98 1.92 8.49
N ASP A 713 -25.56 0.99 9.25
CA ASP A 713 -26.59 1.29 10.26
C ASP A 713 -26.04 1.68 11.65
N VAL A 714 -24.77 1.39 11.95
CA VAL A 714 -24.07 1.78 13.20
C VAL A 714 -23.19 3.01 12.96
#